data_AF-A1UPL8-F1
#
_entry.id   AF-A1UPL8-F1
#
_cell.length_a   1.000
_cell.length_b   1.000
_cell.length_c   1.000
_cell.angle_alpha   90.00
_cell.angle_beta   90.00
_cell.angle_gamma   90.00
#
_symmetry.space_group_name_H-M   'P 1'
#
loop_
_entity.id
_entity.type
_entity.pdbx_description
1 polymer ?
#
loop_
_entity_poly.entity_id
_entity_poly.type
_entity_poly.pdbx_seq_one_letter_code
_entity_poly.pdbx_strand_id
1 'polypeptide(L)'
;MTTVRALPLTTAPAAGEALDSWLHAIAVRHNTSLNALYHHMGLDTVADLRTRVTAATVSEDDAQRIAAATGLTPTQVHAMTLAHYLANVSWAQEATADLTATTPRHHGGWRFCPHCLGASGGTWLLQWRLMWSFACLQHRCLLAEHCPRCGRRQRAPQPLNAAPPRPVHCAHPSPTAAGRNRLRCDADLADTPVTMLEADHPTLLAQQVLLDLVAAENGQFGLYAQHPMPVRDVLADIRILGRGILSATAGRYLEDLLPAELAAQYRHQRQAANAQMSSSVLTCAAAITAAVTVLSRPDFGSAAAPLAALPEEVSRYVLHQWTYLDLPAGPSASPVLQALHFTALGDRLSPAAQLQCRLGSAFPRLHATDTQRQQQLVRALPTALWTGWALRLSPPALAHSSSRVALAAAVLLVGSDLDIAEATAHLGGELARLNAIYLLWRLKESPHWPAIRDALAALSDYLSEESAPIDYARRRRLDYRGLLAQDEWDRICGSLSHQRCSAAHPRSYLQHQLRGTTKPRTGLDGPDTELREFPGRLTPQLSRALHRHATRFLATQGIQDEPVVWEPPTNIVAGLSLPGVELGDIEIAELHRLIRVDRRTIAATSQQLGVSGDLIRYALEQHPAPALPPRPRAPRIGARRPGRVYQQAAEALPRERLVALYSQEQRSLADIAALTGFSKRTLSRLMHDYTIPLRPSGPRPTEPVDPDWLYTEYIVRQRSCADLARELQIRCGAVAAQAATLGMPVRTVARHTDAELRDNPKIPAILIPALVGHGGWERLQRFAVITQFTTLTDAGKHLGRGVAVTGHHIARLEKDFRARLLTQKPLRCTDFGKDVLAAVHRLAELGGP
;
A
#
# COMPACT_ATOMS: atom_id res chain seq x y z
N MET A 1 63.58 25.09 -20.98
CA MET A 1 62.24 25.10 -21.62
C MET A 1 62.46 25.28 -23.11
N THR A 2 62.19 24.25 -23.90
CA THR A 2 62.22 24.33 -25.37
C THR A 2 61.08 25.24 -25.82
N THR A 3 61.40 26.31 -26.56
CA THR A 3 60.39 27.21 -27.12
C THR A 3 59.58 26.46 -28.18
N VAL A 4 58.30 26.19 -27.92
CA VAL A 4 57.39 25.56 -28.88
C VAL A 4 57.16 26.52 -30.05
N ARG A 5 57.50 26.09 -31.27
CA ARG A 5 57.32 26.88 -32.50
C ARG A 5 56.00 26.52 -33.17
N ALA A 6 55.32 27.52 -33.75
CA ALA A 6 54.12 27.30 -34.53
C ALA A 6 54.38 26.40 -35.75
N LEU A 7 53.41 25.54 -36.07
CA LEU A 7 53.45 24.67 -37.23
C LEU A 7 53.27 25.49 -38.52
N PRO A 8 53.99 25.15 -39.61
CA PRO A 8 53.97 25.93 -40.86
C PRO A 8 52.65 25.78 -41.65
N LEU A 9 51.86 24.74 -41.40
CA LEU A 9 50.56 24.51 -42.04
C LEU A 9 49.48 24.43 -40.95
N THR A 10 48.48 25.30 -41.07
CA THR A 10 47.35 25.39 -40.15
C THR A 10 46.18 24.52 -40.62
N THR A 11 45.65 23.67 -39.73
CA THR A 11 44.44 22.88 -39.96
C THR A 11 43.40 23.29 -38.93
N ALA A 12 42.26 23.83 -39.36
CA ALA A 12 41.18 24.15 -38.45
C ALA A 12 40.48 22.86 -37.98
N PRO A 13 40.09 22.75 -36.69
CA PRO A 13 39.30 21.63 -36.22
C PRO A 13 37.87 21.68 -36.78
N ALA A 14 37.30 20.51 -37.06
CA ALA A 14 35.88 20.42 -37.40
C ALA A 14 34.99 20.62 -36.16
N ALA A 15 33.73 21.00 -36.38
CA ALA A 15 32.77 21.22 -35.31
C ALA A 15 32.57 19.93 -34.49
N GLY A 16 32.84 19.99 -33.18
CA GLY A 16 32.72 18.85 -32.28
C GLY A 16 33.80 17.76 -32.48
N GLU A 17 34.87 18.04 -33.22
CA GLU A 17 35.98 17.10 -33.42
C GLU A 17 36.75 16.83 -32.11
N ALA A 18 37.12 15.57 -31.89
CA ALA A 18 37.95 15.19 -30.75
C ALA A 18 39.40 15.64 -30.92
N LEU A 19 40.07 16.03 -29.82
CA LEU A 19 41.45 16.54 -29.86
C LEU A 19 42.44 15.59 -30.56
N ASP A 20 42.37 14.29 -30.30
CA ASP A 20 43.22 13.28 -30.94
C ASP A 20 42.93 13.09 -32.44
N SER A 21 41.66 13.18 -32.85
CA SER A 21 41.27 13.16 -34.27
C SER A 21 41.93 14.30 -35.01
N TRP A 22 41.83 15.49 -34.46
CA TRP A 22 42.38 16.68 -35.08
C TRP A 22 43.92 16.64 -35.12
N LEU A 23 44.57 16.14 -34.05
CA LEU A 23 46.02 15.91 -34.04
C LEU A 23 46.44 14.88 -35.10
N HIS A 24 45.62 13.87 -35.40
CA HIS A 24 45.86 12.99 -36.55
C HIS A 24 45.73 13.72 -37.88
N ALA A 25 44.72 14.56 -38.05
CA ALA A 25 44.54 15.36 -39.28
C ALA A 25 45.74 16.29 -39.52
N ILE A 26 46.31 16.87 -38.46
CA ILE A 26 47.57 17.63 -38.53
C ILE A 26 48.72 16.72 -38.98
N ALA A 27 48.90 15.56 -38.34
CA ALA A 27 49.98 14.63 -38.70
C ALA A 27 49.88 14.15 -40.17
N VAL A 28 48.66 13.89 -40.67
CA VAL A 28 48.41 13.57 -42.09
C VAL A 28 48.82 14.74 -42.98
N ARG A 29 48.40 15.96 -42.68
CA ARG A 29 48.71 17.14 -43.50
C ARG A 29 50.19 17.46 -43.56
N HIS A 30 50.91 17.25 -42.45
CA HIS A 30 52.37 17.42 -42.37
C HIS A 30 53.16 16.18 -42.80
N ASN A 31 52.48 15.11 -43.23
CA ASN A 31 53.06 13.82 -43.62
C ASN A 31 54.07 13.28 -42.60
N THR A 32 53.71 13.33 -41.32
CA THR A 32 54.61 13.00 -40.19
C THR A 32 53.98 11.94 -39.27
N SER A 33 54.80 11.37 -38.39
CA SER A 33 54.32 10.46 -37.34
C SER A 33 53.76 11.25 -36.15
N LEU A 34 52.85 10.64 -35.39
CA LEU A 34 52.29 11.26 -34.19
C LEU A 34 53.36 11.54 -33.14
N ASN A 35 54.36 10.66 -32.99
CA ASN A 35 55.47 10.86 -32.07
C ASN A 35 56.28 12.12 -32.43
N ALA A 36 56.59 12.31 -33.71
CA ALA A 36 57.30 13.50 -34.18
C ALA A 36 56.48 14.78 -33.96
N LEU A 37 55.16 14.73 -34.20
CA LEU A 37 54.26 15.85 -33.94
C LEU A 37 54.21 16.22 -32.45
N TYR A 38 54.05 15.23 -31.57
CA TYR A 38 53.99 15.45 -30.13
C TYR A 38 55.31 15.96 -29.54
N HIS A 39 56.44 15.43 -30.00
CA HIS A 39 57.75 15.92 -29.62
C HIS A 39 57.96 17.39 -30.06
N HIS A 40 57.47 17.77 -31.25
CA HIS A 40 57.49 19.17 -31.70
C HIS A 40 56.67 20.10 -30.78
N MET A 41 55.52 19.62 -30.29
CA MET A 41 54.68 20.33 -29.32
C MET A 41 55.27 20.35 -27.90
N GLY A 42 56.39 19.66 -27.65
CA GLY A 42 56.97 19.56 -26.31
C GLY A 42 56.21 18.63 -25.37
N LEU A 43 55.47 17.66 -25.90
CA LEU A 43 54.78 16.62 -25.14
C LEU A 43 55.68 15.38 -25.03
N ASP A 44 56.05 14.95 -23.81
CA ASP A 44 56.92 13.77 -23.59
C ASP A 44 56.20 12.43 -23.87
N THR A 45 56.86 11.53 -24.60
CA THR A 45 56.19 10.50 -25.43
C THR A 45 56.20 9.05 -24.92
N VAL A 46 56.77 8.72 -23.75
CA VAL A 46 57.09 7.29 -23.47
C VAL A 46 56.10 6.50 -22.59
N ALA A 47 55.15 7.14 -21.89
CA ALA A 47 54.04 6.41 -21.25
C ALA A 47 52.73 7.20 -21.17
N ASP A 48 52.78 8.47 -21.61
CA ASP A 48 51.94 9.50 -21.02
C ASP A 48 50.86 10.05 -21.94
N LEU A 49 50.95 9.94 -23.26
CA LEU A 49 49.92 10.52 -24.15
C LEU A 49 48.54 9.85 -23.99
N ARG A 50 48.50 8.57 -23.63
CA ARG A 50 47.25 7.85 -23.32
C ARG A 50 46.65 8.29 -21.96
N THR A 51 47.46 8.94 -21.12
CA THR A 51 47.21 9.31 -19.72
C THR A 51 47.18 10.84 -19.47
N ARG A 52 47.76 11.66 -20.36
CA ARG A 52 47.88 13.13 -20.32
C ARG A 52 47.01 13.82 -21.36
N VAL A 53 46.94 13.27 -22.58
CA VAL A 53 45.91 13.60 -23.56
C VAL A 53 44.87 12.48 -23.50
N THR A 54 44.27 12.34 -22.31
CA THR A 54 43.16 11.41 -22.20
C THR A 54 42.02 11.92 -23.07
N ALA A 55 41.12 11.01 -23.43
CA ALA A 55 39.86 11.46 -23.98
C ALA A 55 39.09 12.40 -23.02
N ALA A 56 39.39 12.33 -21.71
CA ALA A 56 38.65 12.99 -20.66
C ALA A 56 39.02 14.47 -20.48
N THR A 57 40.31 14.76 -20.26
CA THR A 57 40.83 16.12 -20.01
C THR A 57 42.26 16.24 -20.53
N VAL A 58 42.73 17.49 -20.69
CA VAL A 58 44.12 17.86 -20.96
C VAL A 58 44.59 18.79 -19.85
N SER A 59 45.88 18.73 -19.47
CA SER A 59 46.43 19.67 -18.47
C SER A 59 46.49 21.09 -19.06
N GLU A 60 46.43 22.11 -18.20
CA GLU A 60 46.50 23.51 -18.67
C GLU A 60 47.83 23.83 -19.38
N ASP A 61 48.93 23.28 -18.86
CA ASP A 61 50.27 23.41 -19.46
C ASP A 61 50.35 22.72 -20.83
N ASP A 62 49.77 21.52 -20.99
CA ASP A 62 49.70 20.85 -22.29
C ASP A 62 48.76 21.58 -23.26
N ALA A 63 47.64 22.12 -22.78
CA ALA A 63 46.72 22.92 -23.59
C ALA A 63 47.41 24.18 -24.13
N GLN A 64 48.23 24.85 -23.31
CA GLN A 64 49.03 26.00 -23.72
C GLN A 64 50.09 25.64 -24.75
N ARG A 65 50.78 24.50 -24.59
CA ARG A 65 51.75 24.00 -25.58
C ARG A 65 51.10 23.68 -26.92
N ILE A 66 49.96 22.98 -26.90
CA ILE A 66 49.19 22.65 -28.11
C ILE A 66 48.71 23.94 -28.79
N ALA A 67 48.14 24.87 -28.01
CA ALA A 67 47.73 26.19 -28.48
C ALA A 67 48.87 26.94 -29.17
N ALA A 68 50.05 27.01 -28.53
CA ALA A 68 51.23 27.68 -29.08
C ALA A 68 51.73 27.05 -30.39
N ALA A 69 51.67 25.72 -30.52
CA ALA A 69 52.09 25.02 -31.73
C ALA A 69 51.10 25.16 -32.90
N THR A 70 49.81 25.33 -32.61
CA THR A 70 48.73 25.17 -33.62
C THR A 70 47.98 26.45 -33.94
N GLY A 71 48.13 27.50 -33.12
CA GLY A 71 47.41 28.76 -33.27
C GLY A 71 45.98 28.74 -32.69
N LEU A 72 45.59 27.67 -31.98
CA LEU A 72 44.36 27.65 -31.20
C LEU A 72 44.54 28.36 -29.85
N THR A 73 43.43 28.67 -29.17
CA THR A 73 43.42 29.07 -27.76
C THR A 73 43.37 27.84 -26.85
N PRO A 74 43.89 27.90 -25.60
CA PRO A 74 43.75 26.82 -24.63
C PRO A 74 42.28 26.41 -24.40
N THR A 75 41.36 27.37 -24.40
CA THR A 75 39.92 27.13 -24.28
C THR A 75 39.37 26.27 -25.43
N GLN A 76 39.80 26.54 -26.67
CA GLN A 76 39.42 25.70 -27.83
C GLN A 76 39.98 24.28 -27.71
N VAL A 77 41.22 24.13 -27.21
CA VAL A 77 41.83 22.81 -26.97
C VAL A 77 41.03 22.04 -25.91
N HIS A 78 40.67 22.69 -24.80
CA HIS A 78 39.83 22.09 -23.75
C HIS A 78 38.44 21.70 -24.26
N ALA A 79 37.82 22.51 -25.13
CA ALA A 79 36.52 22.22 -25.73
C ALA A 79 36.52 20.94 -26.60
N MET A 80 37.68 20.51 -27.09
CA MET A 80 37.88 19.28 -27.86
C MET A 80 38.15 18.05 -26.97
N THR A 81 37.96 18.17 -25.65
CA THR A 81 38.08 17.09 -24.66
C THR A 81 36.74 16.90 -23.93
N LEU A 82 36.54 15.74 -23.27
CA LEU A 82 35.29 15.52 -22.53
C LEU A 82 35.09 16.50 -21.36
N ALA A 83 36.11 17.28 -20.96
CA ALA A 83 36.00 18.39 -20.02
C ALA A 83 34.87 19.36 -20.41
N HIS A 84 34.65 19.56 -21.70
CA HIS A 84 33.55 20.33 -22.26
C HIS A 84 32.18 19.87 -21.73
N TYR A 85 31.99 18.56 -21.58
CA TYR A 85 30.77 17.94 -21.07
C TYR A 85 30.78 17.72 -19.55
N LEU A 86 31.93 17.92 -18.88
CA LEU A 86 32.09 17.72 -17.44
C LEU A 86 31.87 19.00 -16.63
N ALA A 87 31.97 20.18 -17.25
CA ALA A 87 31.85 21.48 -16.56
C ALA A 87 30.49 21.66 -15.84
N ASN A 88 29.42 21.08 -16.37
CA ASN A 88 28.06 21.19 -15.81
C ASN A 88 27.66 19.97 -14.98
N VAL A 89 28.54 18.98 -14.83
CA VAL A 89 28.18 17.70 -14.20
C VAL A 89 29.33 17.20 -13.32
N SER A 90 29.40 17.73 -12.10
CA SER A 90 30.30 17.25 -11.05
C SER A 90 29.85 15.86 -10.60
N TRP A 91 30.63 14.83 -10.91
CA TRP A 91 30.34 13.45 -10.53
C TRP A 91 31.50 12.85 -9.75
N ALA A 92 31.19 12.21 -8.61
CA ALA A 92 32.13 11.37 -7.89
C ALA A 92 32.60 10.19 -8.76
N GLN A 93 33.82 9.70 -8.51
CA GLN A 93 34.34 8.54 -9.22
C GLN A 93 33.55 7.26 -8.89
N GLU A 94 32.60 6.86 -9.74
CA GLU A 94 31.96 5.55 -9.63
C GLU A 94 32.94 4.41 -9.98
N ALA A 95 32.80 3.28 -9.29
CA ALA A 95 33.76 2.17 -9.28
C ALA A 95 33.66 1.21 -10.49
N THR A 96 32.60 1.27 -11.32
CA THR A 96 32.35 0.29 -12.39
C THR A 96 32.00 0.93 -13.73
N ALA A 97 32.57 0.39 -14.82
CA ALA A 97 32.26 0.77 -16.21
C ALA A 97 31.08 -0.07 -16.75
N ASP A 98 29.88 0.19 -16.23
CA ASP A 98 28.61 -0.44 -16.65
C ASP A 98 27.64 0.66 -17.16
N LEU A 99 26.45 0.27 -17.63
CA LEU A 99 25.18 0.75 -17.07
C LEU A 99 25.02 2.22 -16.64
N THR A 100 25.43 2.66 -15.45
CA THR A 100 26.45 2.22 -14.48
C THR A 100 27.38 3.40 -14.20
N ALA A 101 27.92 4.00 -15.25
CA ALA A 101 28.73 5.21 -15.19
C ALA A 101 27.87 6.47 -15.46
N THR A 102 27.88 7.41 -14.52
CA THR A 102 27.28 8.75 -14.61
C THR A 102 28.23 9.76 -15.23
N THR A 103 29.52 9.42 -15.20
CA THR A 103 30.57 10.18 -15.87
C THR A 103 30.67 9.77 -17.34
N PRO A 104 30.92 10.73 -18.25
CA PRO A 104 31.54 10.54 -19.56
C PRO A 104 32.82 9.68 -19.50
N ARG A 105 32.69 8.37 -19.30
CA ARG A 105 33.82 7.45 -19.26
C ARG A 105 33.90 6.62 -20.52
N HIS A 106 35.13 6.25 -20.83
CA HIS A 106 35.49 5.38 -21.93
C HIS A 106 34.83 3.99 -21.76
N HIS A 107 33.91 3.62 -22.65
CA HIS A 107 33.21 2.32 -22.65
C HIS A 107 34.07 1.17 -23.21
N GLY A 108 35.38 1.22 -22.98
CA GLY A 108 36.35 0.25 -23.50
C GLY A 108 36.64 0.33 -25.01
N GLY A 109 35.96 1.20 -25.77
CA GLY A 109 36.14 1.44 -27.21
C GLY A 109 35.49 2.76 -27.63
N TRP A 110 35.49 3.06 -28.93
CA TRP A 110 34.82 4.24 -29.48
C TRP A 110 33.76 3.85 -30.49
N ARG A 111 32.69 4.65 -30.50
CA ARG A 111 31.64 4.57 -31.50
C ARG A 111 31.98 5.46 -32.69
N PHE A 112 31.37 5.19 -33.84
CA PHE A 112 31.50 6.04 -35.02
C PHE A 112 30.35 5.84 -35.99
N CYS A 113 30.10 6.86 -36.81
CA CYS A 113 29.26 6.71 -38.00
C CYS A 113 30.18 6.46 -39.21
N PRO A 114 30.08 5.31 -39.90
CA PRO A 114 30.91 4.99 -41.07
C PRO A 114 30.78 6.04 -42.18
N HIS A 115 29.55 6.51 -42.42
CA HIS A 115 29.26 7.54 -43.42
C HIS A 115 29.90 8.90 -43.09
N CYS A 116 29.76 9.40 -41.84
CA CYS A 116 30.44 10.63 -41.43
C CYS A 116 31.97 10.49 -41.53
N LEU A 117 32.50 9.34 -41.11
CA LEU A 117 33.94 9.12 -41.08
C LEU A 117 34.52 9.07 -42.50
N GLY A 118 33.83 8.40 -43.43
CA GLY A 118 34.20 8.37 -44.85
C GLY A 118 34.09 9.75 -45.50
N ALA A 119 32.95 10.45 -45.33
CA ALA A 119 32.71 11.76 -45.95
C ALA A 119 33.70 12.84 -45.48
N SER A 120 34.14 12.78 -44.22
CA SER A 120 35.09 13.74 -43.65
C SER A 120 36.56 13.39 -43.91
N GLY A 121 36.84 12.20 -44.47
CA GLY A 121 38.22 11.71 -44.60
C GLY A 121 38.88 11.36 -43.27
N GLY A 122 38.10 11.11 -42.22
CA GLY A 122 38.60 10.57 -40.95
C GLY A 122 38.42 11.44 -39.71
N THR A 123 37.45 12.37 -39.71
CA THR A 123 37.10 13.16 -38.53
C THR A 123 36.30 12.32 -37.53
N TRP A 124 36.84 12.15 -36.33
CA TRP A 124 36.13 11.53 -35.21
C TRP A 124 35.55 12.59 -34.28
N LEU A 125 34.24 12.51 -34.05
CA LEU A 125 33.55 13.45 -33.18
C LEU A 125 33.73 13.09 -31.70
N LEU A 126 33.93 14.12 -30.88
CA LEU A 126 34.10 14.00 -29.42
C LEU A 126 32.90 13.30 -28.78
N GLN A 127 31.69 13.63 -29.24
CA GLN A 127 30.44 13.05 -28.72
C GLN A 127 30.36 11.53 -28.88
N TRP A 128 31.01 10.92 -29.87
CA TRP A 128 30.95 9.47 -30.08
C TRP A 128 31.68 8.65 -29.01
N ARG A 129 32.45 9.31 -28.16
CA ARG A 129 33.09 8.69 -26.99
C ARG A 129 32.10 8.45 -25.85
N LEU A 130 30.99 9.20 -25.85
CA LEU A 130 30.05 9.21 -24.75
C LEU A 130 29.12 8.00 -24.82
N MET A 131 28.81 7.42 -23.65
CA MET A 131 27.92 6.25 -23.55
C MET A 131 26.49 6.52 -24.03
N TRP A 132 26.03 7.77 -23.98
CA TRP A 132 24.72 8.20 -24.45
C TRP A 132 24.66 8.48 -25.96
N SER A 133 25.76 8.34 -26.69
CA SER A 133 25.80 8.54 -28.15
C SER A 133 25.70 7.19 -28.83
N PHE A 134 24.55 6.84 -29.37
CA PHE A 134 24.28 5.54 -30.00
C PHE A 134 23.70 5.65 -31.41
N ALA A 135 23.25 6.82 -31.84
CA ALA A 135 22.77 7.06 -33.20
C ALA A 135 23.41 8.30 -33.85
N CYS A 136 23.54 8.26 -35.17
CA CYS A 136 23.90 9.42 -35.98
C CYS A 136 22.61 10.07 -36.49
N LEU A 137 22.36 11.33 -36.12
CA LEU A 137 21.19 12.07 -36.58
C LEU A 137 21.31 12.48 -38.06
N GLN A 138 22.52 12.77 -38.54
CA GLN A 138 22.76 13.17 -39.93
C GLN A 138 22.50 12.02 -40.92
N HIS A 139 23.01 10.82 -40.63
CA HIS A 139 22.88 9.65 -41.50
C HIS A 139 21.78 8.69 -41.06
N ARG A 140 21.05 9.01 -39.99
CA ARG A 140 19.94 8.22 -39.44
C ARG A 140 20.29 6.75 -39.28
N CYS A 141 21.37 6.46 -38.57
CA CYS A 141 21.84 5.08 -38.36
C CYS A 141 22.35 4.88 -36.93
N LEU A 142 22.31 3.64 -36.44
CA LEU A 142 23.04 3.29 -35.22
C LEU A 142 24.55 3.43 -35.46
N LEU A 143 25.28 3.89 -34.44
CA LEU A 143 26.74 3.99 -34.52
C LEU A 143 27.36 2.59 -34.50
N ALA A 144 28.50 2.43 -35.18
CA ALA A 144 29.30 1.22 -35.14
C ALA A 144 30.31 1.28 -33.98
N GLU A 145 30.63 0.13 -33.40
CA GLU A 145 31.68 -0.02 -32.37
C GLU A 145 32.86 -0.87 -32.85
N HIS A 146 32.63 -1.77 -33.79
CA HIS A 146 33.57 -2.83 -34.17
C HIS A 146 34.00 -2.68 -35.62
N CYS A 147 35.23 -3.07 -35.94
CA CYS A 147 35.66 -3.16 -37.34
C CYS A 147 35.03 -4.40 -38.00
N PRO A 148 34.53 -4.27 -39.25
CA PRO A 148 33.85 -5.36 -39.95
C PRO A 148 34.78 -6.52 -40.29
N ARG A 149 36.11 -6.28 -40.38
CA ARG A 149 37.11 -7.30 -40.73
C ARG A 149 37.67 -8.05 -39.52
N CYS A 150 38.11 -7.33 -38.48
CA CYS A 150 38.77 -7.95 -37.33
C CYS A 150 37.88 -8.11 -36.10
N GLY A 151 36.65 -7.58 -36.11
CA GLY A 151 35.69 -7.66 -35.00
C GLY A 151 36.10 -6.90 -33.74
N ARG A 152 37.25 -6.24 -33.71
CA ARG A 152 37.74 -5.51 -32.54
C ARG A 152 37.08 -4.14 -32.43
N ARG A 153 36.80 -3.72 -31.18
CA ARG A 153 36.32 -2.37 -30.87
C ARG A 153 37.31 -1.30 -31.34
N GLN A 154 36.77 -0.23 -31.93
CA GLN A 154 37.55 0.82 -32.55
C GLN A 154 38.13 1.85 -31.57
N ARG A 155 39.10 2.61 -32.09
CA ARG A 155 40.07 3.47 -31.39
C ARG A 155 41.03 2.71 -30.47
N ALA A 156 41.69 1.71 -31.08
CA ALA A 156 42.89 1.06 -30.55
C ALA A 156 44.02 2.07 -30.25
N PRO A 157 45.02 1.71 -29.42
CA PRO A 157 46.25 2.48 -29.31
C PRO A 157 46.88 2.69 -30.69
N GLN A 158 47.14 3.94 -31.03
CA GLN A 158 47.68 4.31 -32.33
C GLN A 158 49.18 4.04 -32.40
N PRO A 159 49.70 3.61 -33.55
CA PRO A 159 51.14 3.42 -33.72
C PRO A 159 51.84 4.77 -33.80
N LEU A 160 52.37 5.25 -32.68
CA LEU A 160 52.96 6.60 -32.57
C LEU A 160 54.11 6.86 -33.56
N ASN A 161 54.87 5.82 -33.91
CA ASN A 161 56.04 5.91 -34.78
C ASN A 161 55.74 5.60 -36.27
N ALA A 162 54.51 5.22 -36.62
CA ALA A 162 54.14 4.98 -38.03
C ALA A 162 53.82 6.32 -38.72
N ALA A 163 54.13 6.42 -40.02
CA ALA A 163 53.93 7.64 -40.81
C ALA A 163 53.02 7.41 -42.03
N PRO A 164 52.23 8.43 -42.41
CA PRO A 164 51.32 9.19 -41.54
C PRO A 164 50.17 8.30 -41.03
N PRO A 165 49.42 8.71 -39.97
CA PRO A 165 48.25 7.94 -39.52
C PRO A 165 47.18 7.83 -40.62
N ARG A 166 46.34 6.80 -40.54
CA ARG A 166 45.20 6.57 -41.47
C ARG A 166 43.88 6.61 -40.69
N PRO A 167 43.26 7.79 -40.49
CA PRO A 167 42.20 7.94 -39.49
C PRO A 167 40.88 7.22 -39.83
N VAL A 168 40.65 6.90 -41.11
CA VAL A 168 39.49 6.10 -41.59
C VAL A 168 39.75 4.59 -41.49
N HIS A 169 40.99 4.15 -41.25
CA HIS A 169 41.36 2.72 -41.31
C HIS A 169 41.59 2.10 -39.93
N CYS A 170 41.33 0.80 -39.81
CA CYS A 170 41.52 0.05 -38.57
C CYS A 170 43.01 -0.08 -38.18
N ALA A 171 43.38 0.54 -37.05
CA ALA A 171 44.75 0.54 -36.52
C ALA A 171 45.12 -0.73 -35.71
N HIS A 172 44.19 -1.68 -35.51
CA HIS A 172 44.47 -2.91 -34.78
C HIS A 172 45.47 -3.81 -35.53
N PRO A 173 46.33 -4.56 -34.82
CA PRO A 173 47.09 -5.65 -35.43
C PRO A 173 46.16 -6.67 -36.09
N SER A 174 46.52 -7.13 -37.29
CA SER A 174 45.79 -8.19 -38.00
C SER A 174 45.67 -9.44 -37.11
N PRO A 175 44.49 -10.08 -37.05
CA PRO A 175 44.32 -11.32 -36.28
C PRO A 175 45.19 -12.47 -36.79
N THR A 176 45.62 -12.45 -38.05
CA THR A 176 46.43 -13.50 -38.69
C THR A 176 47.95 -13.28 -38.62
N ALA A 177 48.42 -12.17 -38.05
CA ALA A 177 49.85 -11.84 -38.06
C ALA A 177 50.60 -12.47 -36.87
N ALA A 178 51.56 -13.37 -37.15
CA ALA A 178 52.53 -13.90 -36.19
C ALA A 178 53.88 -13.18 -36.30
N GLY A 179 54.59 -13.00 -35.17
CA GLY A 179 55.94 -12.39 -35.12
C GLY A 179 56.01 -10.93 -34.65
N ARG A 180 57.22 -10.36 -34.63
CA ARG A 180 57.52 -8.99 -34.12
C ARG A 180 57.00 -7.85 -35.02
N ASN A 181 56.68 -8.14 -36.29
CA ASN A 181 56.20 -7.14 -37.26
C ASN A 181 54.74 -7.42 -37.66
N ARG A 182 53.80 -7.18 -36.74
CA ARG A 182 52.38 -7.47 -36.96
C ARG A 182 51.78 -6.54 -38.03
N LEU A 183 51.49 -7.08 -39.21
CA LEU A 183 50.65 -6.42 -40.23
C LEU A 183 49.37 -5.89 -39.58
N ARG A 184 48.91 -4.72 -39.98
CA ARG A 184 47.67 -4.11 -39.45
C ARG A 184 46.44 -4.68 -40.15
N CYS A 185 45.29 -4.56 -39.51
CA CYS A 185 44.01 -4.93 -40.11
C CYS A 185 43.71 -4.06 -41.33
N ASP A 186 43.94 -2.74 -41.21
CA ASP A 186 43.85 -1.74 -42.29
C ASP A 186 42.53 -1.83 -43.09
N ALA A 187 41.47 -2.31 -42.45
CA ALA A 187 40.14 -2.30 -43.03
C ALA A 187 39.63 -0.86 -43.04
N ASP A 188 39.05 -0.45 -44.16
CA ASP A 188 38.32 0.80 -44.26
C ASP A 188 37.10 0.72 -43.32
N LEU A 189 37.03 1.65 -42.36
CA LEU A 189 35.93 1.71 -41.41
C LEU A 189 34.68 2.33 -42.02
N ALA A 190 34.79 3.07 -43.14
CA ALA A 190 33.64 3.60 -43.87
C ALA A 190 32.75 2.48 -44.44
N ASP A 191 33.31 1.29 -44.68
CA ASP A 191 32.59 0.11 -45.17
C ASP A 191 31.87 -0.67 -44.06
N THR A 192 31.87 -0.17 -42.82
CA THR A 192 31.23 -0.88 -41.70
C THR A 192 29.70 -0.88 -41.85
N PRO A 193 29.03 -2.05 -41.84
CA PRO A 193 27.58 -2.10 -41.93
C PRO A 193 26.94 -1.53 -40.67
N VAL A 194 25.86 -0.76 -40.84
CA VAL A 194 25.09 -0.15 -39.75
C VAL A 194 23.59 -0.34 -39.94
N THR A 195 22.85 -0.38 -38.84
CA THR A 195 21.39 -0.39 -38.86
C THR A 195 20.88 1.01 -39.23
N MET A 196 20.17 1.12 -40.34
CA MET A 196 19.49 2.36 -40.75
C MET A 196 18.18 2.54 -39.97
N LEU A 197 17.83 3.79 -39.70
CA LEU A 197 16.67 4.22 -38.92
C LEU A 197 15.83 5.18 -39.76
N GLU A 198 14.51 5.06 -39.68
CA GLU A 198 13.59 6.01 -40.32
C GLU A 198 13.67 7.40 -39.68
N ALA A 199 13.21 8.43 -40.41
CA ALA A 199 13.38 9.83 -39.98
C ALA A 199 12.70 10.17 -38.65
N ASP A 200 11.57 9.55 -38.36
CA ASP A 200 10.74 9.71 -37.16
C ASP A 200 11.00 8.62 -36.10
N HIS A 201 12.06 7.82 -36.27
CA HIS A 201 12.35 6.70 -35.40
C HIS A 201 12.61 7.15 -33.94
N PRO A 202 11.94 6.57 -32.91
CA PRO A 202 12.08 6.99 -31.50
C PRO A 202 13.51 7.02 -30.96
N THR A 203 14.39 6.17 -31.48
CA THR A 203 15.82 6.19 -31.14
C THR A 203 16.55 7.44 -31.59
N LEU A 204 16.18 8.04 -32.73
CA LEU A 204 16.73 9.32 -33.16
C LEU A 204 16.24 10.45 -32.26
N LEU A 205 14.95 10.44 -31.89
CA LEU A 205 14.39 11.38 -30.92
C LEU A 205 15.12 11.28 -29.56
N ALA A 206 15.34 10.06 -29.06
CA ALA A 206 16.07 9.84 -27.82
C ALA A 206 17.53 10.34 -27.89
N GLN A 207 18.20 10.15 -29.05
CA GLN A 207 19.53 10.69 -29.27
C GLN A 207 19.54 12.22 -29.29
N GLN A 208 18.54 12.86 -29.91
CA GLN A 208 18.39 14.31 -29.94
C GLN A 208 18.16 14.88 -28.53
N VAL A 209 17.21 14.30 -27.77
CA VAL A 209 16.92 14.69 -26.37
C VAL A 209 18.19 14.69 -25.53
N LEU A 210 19.04 13.68 -25.65
CA LEU A 210 20.28 13.63 -24.91
C LEU A 210 21.25 14.75 -25.31
N LEU A 211 21.41 15.01 -26.61
CA LEU A 211 22.29 16.08 -27.10
C LEU A 211 21.84 17.45 -26.57
N ASP A 212 20.54 17.70 -26.58
CA ASP A 212 19.95 18.93 -26.04
C ASP A 212 20.16 19.04 -24.53
N LEU A 213 20.01 17.93 -23.78
CA LEU A 213 20.28 17.89 -22.34
C LEU A 213 21.74 18.22 -22.01
N VAL A 214 22.71 17.77 -22.81
CA VAL A 214 24.13 18.05 -22.55
C VAL A 214 24.45 19.53 -22.66
N ALA A 215 23.72 20.25 -23.53
CA ALA A 215 23.91 21.67 -23.77
C ALA A 215 23.11 22.56 -22.80
N ALA A 216 22.19 21.98 -22.03
CA ALA A 216 21.29 22.70 -21.12
C ALA A 216 21.76 22.65 -19.66
N GLU A 217 21.19 23.52 -18.82
CA GLU A 217 21.36 23.48 -17.36
C GLU A 217 20.30 22.56 -16.69
N ASN A 218 19.08 22.56 -17.22
CA ASN A 218 17.94 21.79 -16.70
C ASN A 218 17.25 21.02 -17.84
N GLY A 219 16.69 19.85 -17.54
CA GLY A 219 15.82 19.14 -18.48
C GLY A 219 14.43 19.75 -18.53
N GLN A 220 13.91 20.00 -19.74
CA GLN A 220 12.63 20.64 -19.98
C GLN A 220 11.80 19.93 -21.06
N PHE A 221 11.76 18.59 -21.02
CA PHE A 221 10.97 17.77 -21.96
C PHE A 221 10.03 16.82 -21.21
N GLY A 222 8.91 16.45 -21.82
CA GLY A 222 7.93 15.52 -21.25
C GLY A 222 7.57 15.86 -19.80
N LEU A 223 7.75 14.89 -18.90
CA LEU A 223 7.48 15.07 -17.46
C LEU A 223 8.28 16.20 -16.81
N TYR A 224 9.46 16.53 -17.35
CA TYR A 224 10.32 17.60 -16.82
C TYR A 224 9.93 19.00 -17.28
N ALA A 225 8.99 19.14 -18.23
CA ALA A 225 8.52 20.45 -18.68
C ALA A 225 7.77 21.22 -17.56
N GLN A 226 6.98 20.51 -16.76
CA GLN A 226 6.27 21.08 -15.60
C GLN A 226 7.09 21.03 -14.31
N HIS A 227 8.09 20.14 -14.28
CA HIS A 227 8.97 19.92 -13.13
C HIS A 227 10.44 19.93 -13.57
N PRO A 228 11.02 21.11 -13.88
CA PRO A 228 12.40 21.19 -14.32
C PRO A 228 13.34 20.60 -13.27
N MET A 229 14.23 19.71 -13.71
CA MET A 229 15.23 19.08 -12.87
C MET A 229 16.64 19.36 -13.42
N PRO A 230 17.66 19.42 -12.54
CA PRO A 230 19.05 19.49 -12.98
C PRO A 230 19.36 18.38 -13.99
N VAL A 231 20.10 18.68 -15.05
CA VAL A 231 20.45 17.69 -16.09
C VAL A 231 21.05 16.42 -15.48
N ARG A 232 21.84 16.56 -14.42
CA ARG A 232 22.38 15.46 -13.63
C ARG A 232 21.32 14.42 -13.23
N ASP A 233 20.20 14.88 -12.68
CA ASP A 233 19.15 14.02 -12.14
C ASP A 233 18.32 13.40 -13.26
N VAL A 234 18.09 14.16 -14.34
CA VAL A 234 17.39 13.66 -15.54
C VAL A 234 18.17 12.53 -16.20
N LEU A 235 19.50 12.65 -16.30
CA LEU A 235 20.36 11.59 -16.83
C LEU A 235 20.40 10.36 -15.93
N ALA A 236 20.38 10.57 -14.61
CA ALA A 236 20.25 9.48 -13.65
C ALA A 236 18.91 8.76 -13.84
N ASP A 237 17.81 9.49 -14.01
CA ASP A 237 16.49 8.92 -14.20
C ASP A 237 16.39 8.08 -15.48
N ILE A 238 16.85 8.62 -16.63
CA ILE A 238 16.89 7.89 -17.90
C ILE A 238 17.61 6.55 -17.73
N ARG A 239 18.72 6.55 -17.00
CA ARG A 239 19.52 5.35 -16.74
C ARG A 239 18.83 4.38 -15.78
N ILE A 240 18.32 4.87 -14.65
CA ILE A 240 17.63 4.06 -13.63
C ILE A 240 16.44 3.36 -14.28
N LEU A 241 15.62 4.11 -15.02
CA LEU A 241 14.45 3.60 -15.71
C LEU A 241 14.83 2.63 -16.84
N GLY A 242 15.76 3.01 -17.73
CA GLY A 242 16.17 2.17 -18.85
C GLY A 242 16.78 0.84 -18.41
N ARG A 243 17.63 0.87 -17.38
CA ARG A 243 18.19 -0.34 -16.75
C ARG A 243 17.09 -1.17 -16.10
N GLY A 244 16.19 -0.56 -15.32
CA GLY A 244 15.07 -1.23 -14.68
C GLY A 244 14.18 -1.97 -15.67
N ILE A 245 13.80 -1.31 -16.77
CA ILE A 245 13.02 -1.89 -17.87
C ILE A 245 13.74 -3.11 -18.45
N LEU A 246 14.98 -2.96 -18.93
CA LEU A 246 15.70 -4.06 -19.59
C LEU A 246 16.04 -5.22 -18.64
N SER A 247 16.30 -4.93 -17.38
CA SER A 247 16.57 -5.94 -16.35
C SER A 247 15.31 -6.75 -16.02
N ALA A 248 14.17 -6.08 -15.80
CA ALA A 248 12.93 -6.73 -15.38
C ALA A 248 12.26 -7.52 -16.51
N THR A 249 12.30 -6.98 -17.72
CA THR A 249 11.68 -7.60 -18.90
C THR A 249 12.50 -8.74 -19.50
N ALA A 250 13.81 -8.74 -19.25
CA ALA A 250 14.77 -9.60 -19.91
C ALA A 250 14.66 -9.64 -21.45
N GLY A 251 14.22 -8.53 -22.07
CA GLY A 251 14.01 -8.43 -23.52
C GLY A 251 12.59 -8.73 -24.00
N ARG A 252 11.65 -9.14 -23.14
CA ARG A 252 10.24 -9.44 -23.50
C ARG A 252 9.33 -8.23 -23.23
N TYR A 253 8.12 -8.18 -23.79
CA TYR A 253 7.14 -7.13 -23.45
C TYR A 253 7.67 -5.70 -23.68
N LEU A 254 8.40 -5.50 -24.78
CA LEU A 254 9.05 -4.24 -25.12
C LEU A 254 8.30 -3.47 -26.22
N GLU A 255 7.16 -3.97 -26.70
CA GLU A 255 6.44 -3.47 -27.87
C GLU A 255 5.94 -2.01 -27.69
N ASP A 256 5.49 -1.66 -26.48
CA ASP A 256 5.03 -0.30 -26.15
C ASP A 256 6.15 0.62 -25.64
N LEU A 257 7.36 0.06 -25.45
CA LEU A 257 8.52 0.76 -24.88
C LEU A 257 9.60 1.00 -25.91
N LEU A 258 9.69 0.16 -26.96
CA LEU A 258 10.72 0.18 -27.97
C LEU A 258 10.16 -0.11 -29.36
N PRO A 259 10.75 0.48 -30.42
CA PRO A 259 10.51 0.06 -31.79
C PRO A 259 10.79 -1.44 -31.97
N ALA A 260 9.93 -2.10 -32.76
CA ALA A 260 9.92 -3.56 -32.90
C ALA A 260 11.27 -4.11 -33.40
N GLU A 261 11.91 -3.40 -34.33
CA GLU A 261 13.21 -3.75 -34.91
C GLU A 261 14.31 -3.73 -33.84
N LEU A 262 14.34 -2.67 -33.01
CA LEU A 262 15.33 -2.51 -31.96
C LEU A 262 15.12 -3.55 -30.84
N ALA A 263 13.87 -3.81 -30.47
CA ALA A 263 13.50 -4.85 -29.51
C ALA A 263 13.90 -6.25 -30.01
N ALA A 264 13.71 -6.55 -31.30
CA ALA A 264 14.13 -7.81 -31.90
C ALA A 264 15.65 -7.99 -31.89
N GLN A 265 16.40 -6.96 -32.30
CA GLN A 265 17.87 -6.98 -32.27
C GLN A 265 18.39 -7.17 -30.84
N TYR A 266 17.83 -6.43 -29.86
CA TYR A 266 18.23 -6.55 -28.46
C TYR A 266 17.97 -7.95 -27.89
N ARG A 267 16.79 -8.53 -28.17
CA ARG A 267 16.46 -9.92 -27.79
C ARG A 267 17.47 -10.92 -28.33
N HIS A 268 17.80 -10.81 -29.61
CA HIS A 268 18.77 -11.69 -30.26
C HIS A 268 20.16 -11.57 -29.61
N GLN A 269 20.65 -10.34 -29.35
CA GLN A 269 21.93 -10.13 -28.66
C GLN A 269 21.93 -10.77 -27.27
N ARG A 270 20.84 -10.61 -26.51
CA ARG A 270 20.73 -11.13 -25.15
C ARG A 270 20.71 -12.66 -25.10
N GLN A 271 20.04 -13.30 -26.05
CA GLN A 271 20.02 -14.76 -26.18
C GLN A 271 21.39 -15.33 -26.56
N ALA A 272 22.12 -14.66 -27.45
CA ALA A 272 23.44 -15.10 -27.89
C ALA A 272 24.54 -14.95 -26.82
N ALA A 273 24.41 -13.97 -25.92
CA ALA A 273 25.50 -13.60 -25.02
C ALA A 273 25.62 -14.47 -23.75
N ASN A 274 24.55 -15.14 -23.26
CA ASN A 274 24.51 -15.85 -21.96
C ASN A 274 25.16 -15.09 -20.77
N ALA A 275 25.34 -13.77 -20.87
CA ALA A 275 26.25 -12.98 -20.05
C ALA A 275 25.68 -11.58 -19.71
N GLN A 276 26.28 -10.98 -18.68
CA GLN A 276 26.00 -9.66 -18.12
C GLN A 276 25.73 -8.56 -19.16
N MET A 277 24.92 -7.59 -18.76
CA MET A 277 24.53 -6.44 -19.58
C MET A 277 25.77 -5.69 -20.08
N SER A 278 26.11 -5.85 -21.36
CA SER A 278 27.26 -5.17 -21.98
C SER A 278 26.90 -3.74 -22.37
N SER A 279 27.86 -2.82 -22.30
CA SER A 279 27.76 -1.43 -22.76
C SER A 279 27.82 -1.27 -24.29
N SER A 280 27.21 -2.19 -25.05
CA SER A 280 27.12 -2.09 -26.52
C SER A 280 26.23 -0.92 -26.95
N VAL A 281 26.42 -0.44 -28.20
CA VAL A 281 25.54 0.55 -28.83
C VAL A 281 24.08 0.11 -28.73
N LEU A 282 23.81 -1.15 -29.06
CA LEU A 282 22.45 -1.69 -29.10
C LEU A 282 21.79 -1.69 -27.72
N THR A 283 22.51 -2.10 -26.66
CA THR A 283 21.97 -2.02 -25.29
C THR A 283 21.71 -0.58 -24.87
N CYS A 284 22.62 0.35 -25.19
CA CYS A 284 22.43 1.77 -24.87
C CYS A 284 21.24 2.36 -25.62
N ALA A 285 21.14 2.09 -26.93
CA ALA A 285 20.03 2.50 -27.76
C ALA A 285 18.70 1.95 -27.20
N ALA A 286 18.63 0.67 -26.85
CA ALA A 286 17.43 0.07 -26.27
C ALA A 286 17.09 0.66 -24.89
N ALA A 287 18.05 0.77 -23.96
CA ALA A 287 17.77 1.28 -22.61
C ALA A 287 17.28 2.73 -22.64
N ILE A 288 17.99 3.57 -23.39
CA ILE A 288 17.73 5.00 -23.43
C ILE A 288 16.48 5.31 -24.26
N THR A 289 16.27 4.63 -25.40
CA THR A 289 15.04 4.81 -26.19
C THR A 289 13.82 4.44 -25.34
N ALA A 290 13.87 3.34 -24.58
CA ALA A 290 12.77 2.94 -23.72
C ALA A 290 12.47 3.98 -22.63
N ALA A 291 13.51 4.44 -21.94
CA ALA A 291 13.35 5.44 -20.89
C ALA A 291 12.85 6.78 -21.42
N VAL A 292 13.45 7.31 -22.49
CA VAL A 292 13.04 8.59 -23.08
C VAL A 292 11.64 8.50 -23.66
N THR A 293 11.24 7.38 -24.27
CA THR A 293 9.86 7.18 -24.77
C THR A 293 8.83 7.30 -23.64
N VAL A 294 9.14 6.78 -22.45
CA VAL A 294 8.28 6.91 -21.27
C VAL A 294 8.33 8.34 -20.71
N LEU A 295 9.52 8.90 -20.51
CA LEU A 295 9.71 10.21 -19.87
C LEU A 295 9.26 11.39 -20.74
N SER A 296 9.20 11.22 -22.06
CA SER A 296 8.75 12.26 -23.00
C SER A 296 7.23 12.46 -23.05
N ARG A 297 6.46 11.61 -22.35
CA ARG A 297 5.00 11.74 -22.26
C ARG A 297 4.61 12.95 -21.38
N PRO A 298 3.43 13.57 -21.62
CA PRO A 298 3.09 14.87 -21.03
C PRO A 298 2.66 14.81 -19.56
N ASP A 299 2.23 13.65 -19.06
CA ASP A 299 1.68 13.48 -17.71
C ASP A 299 2.06 12.12 -17.10
N PHE A 300 1.99 12.01 -15.77
CA PHE A 300 2.36 10.78 -15.07
C PHE A 300 1.46 9.59 -15.41
N GLY A 301 0.18 9.82 -15.68
CA GLY A 301 -0.77 8.74 -16.01
C GLY A 301 -0.42 8.09 -17.34
N SER A 302 -0.23 8.90 -18.39
CA SER A 302 0.20 8.41 -19.69
C SER A 302 1.62 7.83 -19.63
N ALA A 303 2.55 8.43 -18.90
CA ALA A 303 3.91 7.90 -18.69
C ALA A 303 3.93 6.55 -17.95
N ALA A 304 3.07 6.38 -16.95
CA ALA A 304 2.99 5.17 -16.15
C ALA A 304 2.31 3.99 -16.88
N ALA A 305 1.38 4.27 -17.80
CA ALA A 305 0.54 3.25 -18.42
C ALA A 305 1.31 2.06 -19.05
N PRO A 306 2.40 2.25 -19.83
CA PRO A 306 3.17 1.13 -20.37
C PRO A 306 3.84 0.27 -19.29
N LEU A 307 4.31 0.89 -18.19
CA LEU A 307 4.94 0.19 -17.08
C LEU A 307 3.90 -0.58 -16.23
N ALA A 308 2.72 0.00 -16.07
CA ALA A 308 1.59 -0.63 -15.39
C ALA A 308 1.06 -1.84 -16.18
N ALA A 309 1.01 -1.74 -17.51
CA ALA A 309 0.53 -2.77 -18.43
C ALA A 309 1.43 -4.01 -18.54
N LEU A 310 2.68 -3.95 -18.06
CA LEU A 310 3.57 -5.11 -18.07
C LEU A 310 2.93 -6.31 -17.31
N PRO A 311 3.11 -7.56 -17.77
CA PRO A 311 2.55 -8.73 -17.09
C PRO A 311 3.00 -8.89 -15.62
N GLU A 312 2.24 -9.67 -14.84
CA GLU A 312 2.55 -9.95 -13.43
C GLU A 312 3.88 -10.68 -13.22
N GLU A 313 4.29 -11.51 -14.18
CA GLU A 313 5.58 -12.22 -14.17
C GLU A 313 6.80 -11.27 -14.25
N VAL A 314 6.61 -10.04 -14.73
CA VAL A 314 7.68 -9.03 -14.75
C VAL A 314 7.87 -8.48 -13.33
N SER A 315 9.02 -8.80 -12.73
CA SER A 315 9.34 -8.38 -11.37
C SER A 315 9.38 -6.86 -11.22
N ARG A 316 8.37 -6.30 -10.56
CA ARG A 316 8.31 -4.88 -10.21
C ARG A 316 9.40 -4.48 -9.23
N TYR A 317 9.80 -5.40 -8.36
CA TYR A 317 10.96 -5.19 -7.50
C TYR A 317 12.21 -4.90 -8.34
N VAL A 318 12.49 -5.69 -9.38
CA VAL A 318 13.65 -5.47 -10.26
C VAL A 318 13.50 -4.18 -11.07
N LEU A 319 12.28 -3.87 -11.54
CA LEU A 319 12.02 -2.67 -12.33
C LEU A 319 12.28 -1.39 -11.53
N HIS A 320 11.85 -1.35 -10.27
CA HIS A 320 11.99 -0.18 -9.39
C HIS A 320 13.16 -0.28 -8.40
N GLN A 321 13.97 -1.34 -8.46
CA GLN A 321 15.02 -1.65 -7.48
C GLN A 321 15.95 -0.45 -7.25
N TRP A 322 16.28 0.24 -8.33
CA TRP A 322 17.24 1.33 -8.37
C TRP A 322 16.63 2.69 -8.01
N THR A 323 15.32 2.75 -7.74
CA THR A 323 14.62 3.98 -7.34
C THR A 323 14.68 4.24 -5.85
N TYR A 324 14.71 3.18 -5.04
CA TYR A 324 14.58 3.25 -3.58
C TYR A 324 15.86 2.84 -2.82
N LEU A 325 16.91 2.45 -3.54
CA LEU A 325 18.21 2.19 -2.93
C LEU A 325 18.96 3.52 -2.79
N ASP A 326 19.02 4.05 -1.57
CA ASP A 326 20.00 5.06 -1.18
C ASP A 326 21.39 4.43 -1.23
N LEU A 327 21.97 4.33 -2.43
CA LEU A 327 23.34 3.91 -2.61
C LEU A 327 24.24 5.04 -2.11
N PRO A 328 25.13 4.81 -1.12
CA PRO A 328 25.99 5.85 -0.52
C PRO A 328 26.90 6.60 -1.51
N ALA A 329 26.97 6.17 -2.76
CA ALA A 329 27.85 6.70 -3.80
C ALA A 329 27.23 6.71 -5.22
N GLY A 330 25.91 6.49 -5.38
CA GLY A 330 25.23 6.48 -6.68
C GLY A 330 24.15 7.58 -6.78
N PRO A 331 23.74 8.00 -8.00
CA PRO A 331 22.64 8.96 -8.12
C PRO A 331 21.32 8.33 -7.65
N SER A 332 20.58 9.04 -6.80
CA SER A 332 19.22 8.69 -6.41
C SER A 332 18.22 9.08 -7.51
N ALA A 333 17.09 8.37 -7.57
CA ALA A 333 16.01 8.73 -8.50
C ALA A 333 15.43 10.10 -8.13
N SER A 334 15.23 10.95 -9.14
CA SER A 334 14.63 12.26 -8.93
C SER A 334 13.18 12.14 -8.42
N PRO A 335 12.62 13.19 -7.81
CA PRO A 335 11.21 13.21 -7.44
C PRO A 335 10.25 12.93 -8.62
N VAL A 336 10.62 13.31 -9.86
CA VAL A 336 9.81 13.02 -11.06
C VAL A 336 9.77 11.52 -11.35
N LEU A 337 10.92 10.84 -11.30
CA LEU A 337 10.96 9.39 -11.51
C LEU A 337 10.26 8.62 -10.39
N GLN A 338 10.38 9.08 -9.13
CA GLN A 338 9.63 8.52 -8.01
C GLN A 338 8.12 8.63 -8.24
N ALA A 339 7.63 9.81 -8.68
CA ALA A 339 6.23 10.03 -9.01
C ALA A 339 5.73 9.13 -10.13
N LEU A 340 6.51 8.98 -11.20
CA LEU A 340 6.23 8.02 -12.27
C LEU A 340 6.09 6.59 -11.74
N HIS A 341 7.00 6.14 -10.89
CA HIS A 341 6.98 4.80 -10.35
C HIS A 341 5.82 4.55 -9.38
N PHE A 342 5.49 5.50 -8.50
CA PHE A 342 4.30 5.37 -7.65
C PHE A 342 3.02 5.30 -8.49
N THR A 343 2.92 6.13 -9.52
CA THR A 343 1.78 6.12 -10.45
C THR A 343 1.68 4.79 -11.20
N ALA A 344 2.80 4.22 -11.66
CA ALA A 344 2.85 2.93 -12.34
C ALA A 344 2.53 1.74 -11.43
N LEU A 345 2.91 1.81 -10.15
CA LEU A 345 2.55 0.78 -9.18
C LEU A 345 1.06 0.86 -8.80
N GLY A 346 0.50 2.06 -8.67
CA GLY A 346 -0.93 2.27 -8.50
C GLY A 346 -1.54 1.39 -7.38
N ASP A 347 -2.49 0.53 -7.77
CA ASP A 347 -3.16 -0.41 -6.86
C ASP A 347 -2.27 -1.51 -6.28
N ARG A 348 -1.04 -1.67 -6.77
CA ARG A 348 -0.07 -2.62 -6.19
C ARG A 348 0.59 -2.07 -4.92
N LEU A 349 0.53 -0.75 -4.70
CA LEU A 349 1.01 -0.14 -3.45
C LEU A 349 0.11 -0.53 -2.28
N SER A 350 0.69 -0.64 -1.08
CA SER A 350 -0.11 -0.81 0.13
C SER A 350 -0.99 0.44 0.37
N PRO A 351 -2.15 0.31 1.03
CA PRO A 351 -3.00 1.46 1.35
C PRO A 351 -2.24 2.59 2.08
N ALA A 352 -1.34 2.22 2.99
CA ALA A 352 -0.50 3.18 3.71
C ALA A 352 0.48 3.88 2.76
N ALA A 353 1.18 3.13 1.89
CA ALA A 353 2.09 3.72 0.91
C ALA A 353 1.37 4.68 -0.05
N GLN A 354 0.14 4.37 -0.48
CA GLN A 354 -0.66 5.27 -1.32
C GLN A 354 -1.02 6.60 -0.63
N LEU A 355 -1.27 6.57 0.68
CA LEU A 355 -1.53 7.77 1.49
C LEU A 355 -0.23 8.57 1.70
N GLN A 356 0.85 7.88 2.09
CA GLN A 356 2.17 8.48 2.31
C GLN A 356 2.70 9.17 1.05
N CYS A 357 2.57 8.53 -0.11
CA CYS A 357 3.01 9.11 -1.38
C CYS A 357 1.98 10.05 -2.04
N ARG A 358 0.79 10.20 -1.46
CA ARG A 358 -0.32 10.99 -2.04
C ARG A 358 -0.61 10.60 -3.50
N LEU A 359 -0.87 9.31 -3.75
CA LEU A 359 -1.04 8.74 -5.10
C LEU A 359 -2.10 9.45 -5.99
N GLY A 360 -3.11 10.09 -5.39
CA GLY A 360 -4.14 10.86 -6.13
C GLY A 360 -3.76 12.30 -6.46
N SER A 361 -2.61 12.79 -6.00
CA SER A 361 -2.16 14.16 -6.28
C SER A 361 -1.52 14.28 -7.67
N ALA A 362 -1.37 15.52 -8.16
CA ALA A 362 -0.69 15.79 -9.42
C ALA A 362 0.80 15.39 -9.42
N PHE A 363 1.42 15.24 -8.23
CA PHE A 363 2.82 14.91 -8.08
C PHE A 363 3.07 13.95 -6.90
N PRO A 364 2.75 12.65 -7.05
CA PRO A 364 2.91 11.67 -5.98
C PRO A 364 4.36 11.47 -5.57
N ARG A 365 4.69 11.57 -4.28
CA ARG A 365 6.06 11.37 -3.78
C ARG A 365 6.08 11.08 -2.29
N LEU A 366 7.14 10.43 -1.84
CA LEU A 366 7.42 10.36 -0.41
C LEU A 366 7.93 11.72 0.06
N HIS A 367 7.41 12.16 1.19
CA HIS A 367 7.81 13.38 1.86
C HIS A 367 8.53 12.98 3.14
N ALA A 368 9.69 13.58 3.41
CA ALA A 368 10.22 13.57 4.78
C ALA A 368 9.18 14.25 5.68
N THR A 369 8.93 13.67 6.86
CA THR A 369 7.90 14.21 7.75
C THR A 369 8.23 15.64 8.18
N ASP A 370 7.39 16.59 7.76
CA ASP A 370 7.41 17.95 8.28
C ASP A 370 6.92 17.92 9.73
N THR A 371 7.85 18.12 10.66
CA THR A 371 7.59 18.07 12.10
C THR A 371 6.58 19.13 12.54
N GLN A 372 6.55 20.31 11.91
CA GLN A 372 5.61 21.37 12.26
C GLN A 372 4.19 20.99 11.82
N ARG A 373 4.04 20.55 10.57
CA ARG A 373 2.78 20.07 10.04
C ARG A 373 2.23 18.88 10.85
N GLN A 374 3.09 17.92 11.16
CA GLN A 374 2.72 16.75 11.98
C GLN A 374 2.21 17.18 13.35
N GLN A 375 2.89 18.11 14.03
CA GLN A 375 2.46 18.60 15.34
C GLN A 375 1.09 19.29 15.28
N GLN A 376 0.83 20.08 14.23
CA GLN A 376 -0.46 20.72 14.01
C GLN A 376 -1.58 19.68 13.80
N LEU A 377 -1.35 18.68 12.95
CA LEU A 377 -2.30 17.59 12.73
C LEU A 377 -2.58 16.80 14.01
N VAL A 378 -1.55 16.48 14.80
CA VAL A 378 -1.72 15.77 16.09
C VAL A 378 -2.56 16.59 17.08
N ARG A 379 -2.45 17.92 17.09
CA ARG A 379 -3.31 18.80 17.91
C ARG A 379 -4.74 18.84 17.40
N ALA A 380 -4.94 18.91 16.09
CA ALA A 380 -6.25 19.06 15.46
C ALA A 380 -7.05 17.74 15.37
N LEU A 381 -6.39 16.58 15.32
CA LEU A 381 -7.04 15.28 15.16
C LEU A 381 -7.45 14.64 16.49
N PRO A 382 -8.70 14.14 16.61
CA PRO A 382 -9.12 13.29 17.72
C PRO A 382 -8.46 11.90 17.65
N THR A 383 -8.48 11.15 18.76
CA THR A 383 -7.97 9.76 18.80
C THR A 383 -8.73 8.83 17.85
N ALA A 384 -10.03 9.06 17.70
CA ALA A 384 -10.90 8.39 16.74
C ALA A 384 -11.59 9.46 15.90
N LEU A 385 -11.55 9.32 14.58
CA LEU A 385 -12.08 10.29 13.63
C LEU A 385 -13.54 10.63 13.95
N TRP A 386 -13.97 11.87 13.69
CA TRP A 386 -15.34 12.33 13.91
C TRP A 386 -16.36 11.35 13.33
N THR A 387 -17.44 11.10 14.08
CA THR A 387 -18.43 10.07 13.73
C THR A 387 -19.05 10.36 12.35
N GLY A 388 -19.38 11.61 12.06
CA GLY A 388 -19.93 12.02 10.76
C GLY A 388 -18.98 11.76 9.59
N TRP A 389 -17.68 12.03 9.78
CA TRP A 389 -16.66 11.76 8.76
C TRP A 389 -16.39 10.28 8.58
N ALA A 390 -16.30 9.52 9.68
CA ALA A 390 -16.04 8.09 9.60
C ALA A 390 -17.20 7.30 8.97
N LEU A 391 -18.45 7.71 9.22
CA LEU A 391 -19.63 7.12 8.58
C LEU A 391 -19.66 7.36 7.07
N ARG A 392 -19.19 8.53 6.60
CA ARG A 392 -19.08 8.86 5.18
C ARG A 392 -17.95 8.10 4.48
N LEU A 393 -16.81 7.94 5.14
CA LEU A 393 -15.62 7.30 4.56
C LEU A 393 -15.68 5.76 4.61
N SER A 394 -16.45 5.19 5.55
CA SER A 394 -16.49 3.73 5.76
C SER A 394 -17.69 3.09 5.07
N PRO A 395 -17.50 2.01 4.30
CA PRO A 395 -18.59 1.14 3.89
C PRO A 395 -19.41 0.64 5.11
N PRO A 396 -20.73 0.39 4.98
CA PRO A 396 -21.57 -0.01 6.12
C PRO A 396 -21.07 -1.24 6.89
N ALA A 397 -20.41 -2.19 6.21
CA ALA A 397 -19.82 -3.37 6.82
C ALA A 397 -18.60 -3.09 7.72
N LEU A 398 -17.95 -1.93 7.54
CA LEU A 398 -16.73 -1.52 8.25
C LEU A 398 -16.96 -0.34 9.20
N ALA A 399 -18.17 0.23 9.22
CA ALA A 399 -18.56 1.34 10.09
C ALA A 399 -18.70 0.87 11.56
N HIS A 400 -17.56 0.64 12.22
CA HIS A 400 -17.47 0.29 13.64
C HIS A 400 -16.37 1.09 14.35
N SER A 401 -16.36 1.11 15.68
CA SER A 401 -15.46 1.95 16.50
C SER A 401 -13.97 1.87 16.17
N SER A 402 -13.42 0.68 15.87
CA SER A 402 -11.99 0.55 15.50
C SER A 402 -11.63 1.17 14.14
N SER A 403 -12.57 1.27 13.19
CA SER A 403 -12.35 1.91 11.89
C SER A 403 -12.06 3.40 12.04
N ARG A 404 -12.73 4.07 12.99
CA ARG A 404 -12.53 5.49 13.29
C ARG A 404 -11.12 5.81 13.74
N VAL A 405 -10.50 4.92 14.52
CA VAL A 405 -9.10 5.07 14.96
C VAL A 405 -8.15 4.88 13.79
N ALA A 406 -8.40 3.88 12.94
CA ALA A 406 -7.61 3.65 11.74
C ALA A 406 -7.71 4.82 10.75
N LEU A 407 -8.91 5.39 10.54
CA LEU A 407 -9.12 6.55 9.69
C LEU A 407 -8.44 7.81 10.24
N ALA A 408 -8.45 8.04 11.56
CA ALA A 408 -7.72 9.17 12.15
C ALA A 408 -6.20 9.03 11.94
N ALA A 409 -5.66 7.82 12.12
CA ALA A 409 -4.26 7.54 11.78
C ALA A 409 -3.99 7.69 10.27
N ALA A 410 -4.94 7.31 9.41
CA ALA A 410 -4.82 7.46 7.97
C ALA A 410 -4.67 8.92 7.52
N VAL A 411 -5.38 9.86 8.15
CA VAL A 411 -5.23 11.31 7.88
C VAL A 411 -3.81 11.78 8.22
N LEU A 412 -3.23 11.28 9.32
CA LEU A 412 -1.87 11.60 9.75
C LEU A 412 -0.78 10.95 8.85
N LEU A 413 -1.10 9.83 8.19
CA LEU A 413 -0.21 9.18 7.22
C LEU A 413 -0.10 9.94 5.89
N VAL A 414 -1.06 10.83 5.56
CA VAL A 414 -1.07 11.53 4.27
C VAL A 414 0.16 12.44 4.16
N GLY A 415 1.08 12.11 3.24
CA GLY A 415 2.29 12.90 3.02
C GLY A 415 3.29 12.86 4.19
N SER A 416 3.34 11.77 4.95
CA SER A 416 4.37 11.54 5.98
C SER A 416 5.13 10.23 5.73
N ASP A 417 6.27 10.06 6.41
CA ASP A 417 7.07 8.82 6.41
C ASP A 417 6.77 7.90 7.60
N LEU A 418 5.77 8.25 8.42
CA LEU A 418 5.39 7.54 9.63
C LEU A 418 4.86 6.13 9.36
N ASP A 419 5.17 5.18 10.23
CA ASP A 419 4.45 3.91 10.27
C ASP A 419 3.04 4.10 10.84
N ILE A 420 2.09 3.27 10.41
CA ILE A 420 0.71 3.32 10.92
C ILE A 420 0.62 3.13 12.43
N ALA A 421 1.50 2.32 13.04
CA ALA A 421 1.55 2.17 14.48
C ALA A 421 2.01 3.46 15.17
N GLU A 422 3.01 4.13 14.63
CA GLU A 422 3.50 5.42 15.13
C GLU A 422 2.41 6.49 15.02
N ALA A 423 1.71 6.55 13.87
CA ALA A 423 0.57 7.44 13.67
C ALA A 423 -0.55 7.21 14.70
N THR A 424 -0.92 5.95 14.98
CA THR A 424 -1.92 5.63 16.01
C THR A 424 -1.44 6.02 17.42
N ALA A 425 -0.16 5.83 17.73
CA ALA A 425 0.43 6.16 19.02
C ALA A 425 0.44 7.68 19.27
N HIS A 426 0.78 8.49 18.26
CA HIS A 426 0.73 9.96 18.34
C HIS A 426 -0.66 10.50 18.68
N LEU A 427 -1.72 9.81 18.25
CA LEU A 427 -3.10 10.17 18.53
C LEU A 427 -3.64 9.57 19.85
N GLY A 428 -2.82 8.79 20.58
CA GLY A 428 -3.20 8.14 21.83
C GLY A 428 -4.18 6.99 21.66
N GLY A 429 -4.28 6.42 20.44
CA GLY A 429 -5.15 5.30 20.11
C GLY A 429 -4.53 3.95 20.48
N GLU A 430 -5.35 3.04 21.00
CA GLU A 430 -4.94 1.64 21.24
C GLU A 430 -5.47 0.77 20.10
N LEU A 431 -4.76 0.76 18.98
CA LEU A 431 -5.04 -0.10 17.83
C LEU A 431 -3.77 -0.86 17.44
N ALA A 432 -3.83 -2.20 17.45
CA ALA A 432 -2.70 -3.01 17.03
C ALA A 432 -2.37 -2.74 15.55
N ARG A 433 -1.06 -2.68 15.23
CA ARG A 433 -0.55 -2.40 13.88
C ARG A 433 -1.24 -3.22 12.79
N LEU A 434 -1.36 -4.54 13.00
CA LEU A 434 -2.00 -5.46 12.05
C LEU A 434 -3.50 -5.17 11.82
N ASN A 435 -4.22 -4.74 12.87
CA ASN A 435 -5.62 -4.37 12.74
C ASN A 435 -5.79 -3.07 11.94
N ALA A 436 -4.90 -2.10 12.14
CA ALA A 436 -4.91 -0.86 11.38
C ALA A 436 -4.63 -1.13 9.88
N ILE A 437 -3.62 -1.97 9.59
CA ILE A 437 -3.29 -2.40 8.23
C ILE A 437 -4.48 -3.13 7.60
N TYR A 438 -5.07 -4.10 8.30
CA TYR A 438 -6.24 -4.84 7.81
C TYR A 438 -7.42 -3.92 7.48
N LEU A 439 -7.73 -2.95 8.35
CA LEU A 439 -8.83 -2.02 8.11
C LEU A 439 -8.59 -1.13 6.89
N LEU A 440 -7.37 -0.62 6.70
CA LEU A 440 -7.03 0.12 5.49
C LEU A 440 -7.09 -0.76 4.23
N TRP A 441 -6.68 -2.02 4.31
CA TRP A 441 -6.83 -2.97 3.20
C TRP A 441 -8.30 -3.22 2.86
N ARG A 442 -9.17 -3.41 3.86
CA ARG A 442 -10.62 -3.56 3.63
C ARG A 442 -11.25 -2.31 3.03
N LEU A 443 -10.75 -1.10 3.36
CA LEU A 443 -11.16 0.13 2.70
C LEU A 443 -10.67 0.17 1.24
N LYS A 444 -9.44 -0.30 0.98
CA LYS A 444 -8.87 -0.39 -0.38
C LYS A 444 -9.61 -1.38 -1.29
N GLU A 445 -10.16 -2.46 -0.75
CA GLU A 445 -11.02 -3.39 -1.50
C GLU A 445 -12.32 -2.73 -2.01
N SER A 446 -12.70 -1.58 -1.47
CA SER A 446 -13.87 -0.84 -1.95
C SER A 446 -13.59 -0.17 -3.30
N PRO A 447 -14.54 -0.19 -4.25
CA PRO A 447 -14.40 0.57 -5.50
C PRO A 447 -14.31 2.09 -5.27
N HIS A 448 -14.71 2.57 -4.08
CA HIS A 448 -14.64 3.98 -3.69
C HIS A 448 -13.28 4.37 -3.08
N TRP A 449 -12.30 3.47 -3.02
CA TRP A 449 -10.99 3.75 -2.41
C TRP A 449 -10.29 5.02 -2.94
N PRO A 450 -10.26 5.32 -4.25
CA PRO A 450 -9.71 6.57 -4.75
C PRO A 450 -10.36 7.80 -4.10
N ALA A 451 -11.70 7.84 -4.06
CA ALA A 451 -12.45 8.92 -3.43
C ALA A 451 -12.22 9.01 -1.91
N ILE A 452 -12.06 7.88 -1.22
CA ILE A 452 -11.71 7.84 0.22
C ILE A 452 -10.32 8.44 0.45
N ARG A 453 -9.34 8.06 -0.37
CA ARG A 453 -7.97 8.57 -0.29
C ARG A 453 -7.94 10.09 -0.52
N ASP A 454 -8.65 10.56 -1.53
CA ASP A 454 -8.71 11.99 -1.86
C ASP A 454 -9.42 12.77 -0.74
N ALA A 455 -10.46 12.21 -0.12
CA ALA A 455 -11.12 12.78 1.04
C ALA A 455 -10.21 12.83 2.29
N LEU A 456 -9.42 11.78 2.54
CA LEU A 456 -8.43 11.77 3.63
C LEU A 456 -7.32 12.81 3.37
N ALA A 457 -6.91 12.98 2.11
CA ALA A 457 -5.92 13.98 1.73
C ALA A 457 -6.44 15.41 1.91
N ALA A 458 -7.64 15.70 1.40
CA ALA A 458 -8.30 16.99 1.57
C ALA A 458 -8.50 17.34 3.06
N LEU A 459 -8.86 16.35 3.88
CA LEU A 459 -8.99 16.52 5.32
C LEU A 459 -7.64 16.81 6.00
N SER A 460 -6.57 16.15 5.57
CA SER A 460 -5.21 16.40 6.07
C SER A 460 -4.72 17.79 5.70
N ASP A 461 -4.97 18.24 4.46
CA ASP A 461 -4.61 19.57 3.99
C ASP A 461 -5.42 20.65 4.75
N TYR A 462 -6.74 20.48 4.87
CA TYR A 462 -7.60 21.40 5.62
C TYR A 462 -7.14 21.60 7.08
N LEU A 463 -6.83 20.52 7.80
CA LEU A 463 -6.39 20.62 9.20
C LEU A 463 -4.96 21.17 9.36
N SER A 464 -4.16 21.14 8.28
CA SER A 464 -2.82 21.70 8.26
C SER A 464 -2.83 23.20 7.93
N GLU A 465 -3.82 23.67 7.16
CA GLU A 465 -3.95 25.08 6.77
C GLU A 465 -4.86 25.86 7.72
N GLU A 466 -6.05 25.33 8.01
CA GLU A 466 -7.01 25.89 8.96
C GLU A 466 -6.88 25.19 10.31
N SER A 467 -6.61 25.97 11.36
CA SER A 467 -6.52 25.43 12.71
C SER A 467 -7.89 24.99 13.21
N ALA A 468 -8.02 23.71 13.58
CA ALA A 468 -9.21 23.21 14.26
C ALA A 468 -9.42 24.00 15.58
N PRO A 469 -10.66 24.36 15.94
CA PRO A 469 -10.96 25.12 17.15
C PRO A 469 -10.75 24.33 18.44
N ILE A 470 -10.46 23.03 18.36
CA ILE A 470 -10.23 22.15 19.51
C ILE A 470 -8.80 21.62 19.46
N ASP A 471 -8.03 21.82 20.54
CA ASP A 471 -6.75 21.12 20.74
C ASP A 471 -7.00 19.76 21.40
N TYR A 472 -7.13 18.72 20.56
CA TYR A 472 -7.31 17.35 21.02
C TYR A 472 -6.08 16.79 21.73
N ALA A 473 -4.87 17.26 21.42
CA ALA A 473 -3.67 16.84 22.16
C ALA A 473 -3.73 17.27 23.63
N ARG A 474 -4.22 18.49 23.88
CA ARG A 474 -4.53 18.99 25.22
C ARG A 474 -5.68 18.20 25.85
N ARG A 475 -6.80 18.00 25.14
CA ARG A 475 -7.97 17.26 25.68
C ARG A 475 -7.68 15.81 26.07
N ARG A 476 -6.74 15.14 25.39
CA ARG A 476 -6.29 13.78 25.74
C ARG A 476 -5.60 13.70 27.10
N ARG A 477 -4.95 14.78 27.54
CA ARG A 477 -4.16 14.87 28.78
C ARG A 477 -4.96 15.37 30.00
N LEU A 478 -6.17 15.89 29.81
CA LEU A 478 -7.03 16.37 30.90
C LEU A 478 -7.47 15.25 31.85
N ASP A 479 -7.69 15.59 33.12
CA ASP A 479 -8.26 14.68 34.13
C ASP A 479 -9.79 14.73 34.12
N TYR A 480 -10.45 13.61 33.87
CA TYR A 480 -11.92 13.51 33.77
C TYR A 480 -12.56 12.86 35.00
N ARG A 481 -11.80 12.60 36.07
CA ARG A 481 -12.33 11.96 37.29
C ARG A 481 -13.47 12.76 37.93
N GLY A 482 -13.42 14.10 37.82
CA GLY A 482 -14.46 15.02 38.30
C GLY A 482 -15.58 15.32 37.30
N LEU A 483 -15.61 14.69 36.12
CA LEU A 483 -16.63 14.94 35.11
C LEU A 483 -17.98 14.37 35.58
N LEU A 484 -19.01 15.22 35.67
CA LEU A 484 -20.40 14.88 36.00
C LEU A 484 -20.52 13.97 37.23
N ALA A 485 -20.45 14.54 38.43
CA ALA A 485 -20.65 13.81 39.67
C ALA A 485 -22.12 13.32 39.81
N GLN A 486 -22.36 12.32 40.66
CA GLN A 486 -23.69 11.70 40.78
C GLN A 486 -24.76 12.71 41.26
N ASP A 487 -24.39 13.57 42.19
CA ASP A 487 -25.23 14.64 42.73
C ASP A 487 -25.58 15.72 41.69
N GLU A 488 -24.65 16.03 40.78
CA GLU A 488 -24.89 16.94 39.65
C GLU A 488 -25.83 16.31 38.62
N TRP A 489 -25.65 15.01 38.35
CA TRP A 489 -26.55 14.26 37.48
C TRP A 489 -27.97 14.18 38.05
N ASP A 490 -28.11 13.96 39.36
CA ASP A 490 -29.40 13.94 40.03
C ASP A 490 -30.09 15.32 40.01
N ARG A 491 -29.31 16.40 40.10
CA ARG A 491 -29.81 17.79 39.90
C ARG A 491 -30.31 18.02 38.47
N ILE A 492 -29.55 17.59 37.46
CA ILE A 492 -29.97 17.69 36.04
C ILE A 492 -31.25 16.86 35.81
N CYS A 493 -31.31 15.62 36.30
CA CYS A 493 -32.49 14.77 36.18
C CYS A 493 -33.71 15.35 36.90
N GLY A 494 -33.52 15.91 38.11
CA GLY A 494 -34.56 16.55 38.89
C GLY A 494 -35.17 17.76 38.18
N SER A 495 -34.34 18.64 37.61
CA SER A 495 -34.81 19.83 36.88
C SER A 495 -35.58 19.49 35.59
N LEU A 496 -35.24 18.39 34.93
CA LEU A 496 -35.83 17.99 33.64
C LEU A 496 -36.94 16.93 33.78
N SER A 497 -37.33 16.57 35.01
CA SER A 497 -38.24 15.43 35.27
C SER A 497 -37.80 14.14 34.56
N HIS A 498 -36.49 13.96 34.39
CA HIS A 498 -35.90 12.79 33.75
C HIS A 498 -35.74 11.65 34.76
N GLN A 499 -35.72 10.40 34.29
CA GLN A 499 -35.61 9.25 35.17
C GLN A 499 -34.22 9.25 35.85
N ARG A 500 -34.20 9.28 37.19
CA ARG A 500 -32.96 9.18 37.97
C ARG A 500 -32.32 7.82 37.73
N CYS A 501 -31.04 7.83 37.34
CA CYS A 501 -30.24 6.64 37.11
C CYS A 501 -28.77 6.91 37.47
N SER A 502 -27.93 5.88 37.39
CA SER A 502 -26.48 6.06 37.55
C SER A 502 -25.92 7.06 36.53
N ALA A 503 -25.04 7.95 36.99
CA ALA A 503 -24.31 8.93 36.18
C ALA A 503 -23.17 8.29 35.34
N ALA A 504 -22.89 6.99 35.52
CA ALA A 504 -21.77 6.32 34.85
C ALA A 504 -21.83 6.39 33.32
N HIS A 505 -22.99 6.07 32.71
CA HIS A 505 -23.15 6.10 31.25
C HIS A 505 -23.15 7.53 30.67
N PRO A 506 -23.91 8.50 31.22
CA PRO A 506 -23.82 9.90 30.78
C PRO A 506 -22.39 10.49 30.92
N ARG A 507 -21.67 10.12 31.99
CA ARG A 507 -20.28 10.54 32.19
C ARG A 507 -19.36 9.97 31.12
N SER A 508 -19.43 8.65 30.87
CA SER A 508 -18.63 8.00 29.82
C SER A 508 -18.95 8.57 28.44
N TYR A 509 -20.23 8.83 28.15
CA TYR A 509 -20.68 9.48 26.92
C TYR A 509 -20.02 10.86 26.73
N LEU A 510 -20.08 11.73 27.75
CA LEU A 510 -19.43 13.04 27.69
C LEU A 510 -17.91 12.95 27.59
N GLN A 511 -17.30 11.97 28.25
CA GLN A 511 -15.86 11.75 28.16
C GLN A 511 -15.44 11.35 26.74
N HIS A 512 -16.24 10.54 26.02
CA HIS A 512 -15.98 10.21 24.61
C HIS A 512 -16.09 11.41 23.68
N GLN A 513 -17.14 12.22 23.86
CA GLN A 513 -17.35 13.44 23.08
C GLN A 513 -16.20 14.45 23.27
N LEU A 514 -15.77 14.67 24.53
CA LEU A 514 -14.71 15.63 24.84
C LEU A 514 -13.32 15.15 24.40
N ARG A 515 -12.96 13.88 24.62
CA ARG A 515 -11.63 13.34 24.26
C ARG A 515 -11.51 12.97 22.79
N GLY A 516 -12.62 12.76 22.09
CA GLY A 516 -12.63 12.17 20.75
C GLY A 516 -12.19 10.71 20.74
N THR A 517 -12.60 9.91 21.73
CA THR A 517 -12.25 8.47 21.83
C THR A 517 -13.46 7.58 21.61
N THR A 518 -13.22 6.31 21.26
CA THR A 518 -14.27 5.29 21.04
C THR A 518 -14.46 4.33 22.21
N LYS A 519 -13.56 4.34 23.20
CA LYS A 519 -13.61 3.50 24.41
C LYS A 519 -13.12 4.25 25.65
N PRO A 520 -13.63 3.94 26.86
CA PRO A 520 -13.14 4.56 28.08
C PRO A 520 -11.79 3.94 28.43
N ARG A 521 -10.72 4.76 28.44
CA ARG A 521 -9.46 4.37 29.07
C ARG A 521 -9.68 4.47 30.57
N THR A 522 -9.77 3.32 31.23
CA THR A 522 -9.93 3.07 32.68
C THR A 522 -11.35 3.24 33.27
N GLY A 523 -11.91 2.11 33.72
CA GLY A 523 -13.16 2.01 34.49
C GLY A 523 -13.78 0.61 34.37
N LEU A 524 -14.18 0.02 35.49
CA LEU A 524 -14.76 -1.34 35.61
C LEU A 524 -15.78 -1.65 34.51
N ASP A 525 -15.68 -2.85 33.94
CA ASP A 525 -16.54 -3.45 32.92
C ASP A 525 -18.05 -3.31 33.24
N GLY A 526 -18.64 -2.19 32.80
CA GLY A 526 -20.08 -2.05 32.61
C GLY A 526 -20.46 -2.52 31.19
N PRO A 527 -21.69 -3.04 30.97
CA PRO A 527 -22.10 -3.50 29.65
C PRO A 527 -22.14 -2.34 28.63
N ASP A 528 -21.19 -2.34 27.69
CA ASP A 528 -21.07 -1.45 26.51
C ASP A 528 -22.42 -1.20 25.80
N THR A 529 -23.34 -2.15 25.88
CA THR A 529 -24.72 -2.04 25.40
C THR A 529 -25.49 -0.84 25.96
N GLU A 530 -25.39 -0.53 27.26
CA GLU A 530 -26.15 0.59 27.84
C GLU A 530 -25.62 1.96 27.40
N LEU A 531 -24.30 2.07 27.21
CA LEU A 531 -23.68 3.27 26.66
C LEU A 531 -24.08 3.48 25.19
N ARG A 532 -24.11 2.40 24.40
CA ARG A 532 -24.54 2.43 22.99
C ARG A 532 -26.02 2.74 22.80
N GLU A 533 -26.86 2.49 23.81
CA GLU A 533 -28.28 2.82 23.80
C GLU A 533 -28.57 4.21 24.40
N PHE A 534 -27.58 4.87 25.02
CA PHE A 534 -27.73 6.17 25.66
C PHE A 534 -28.17 7.30 24.70
N PRO A 535 -27.68 7.39 23.44
CA PRO A 535 -28.20 8.38 22.49
C PRO A 535 -29.71 8.30 22.30
N GLY A 536 -30.29 7.09 22.39
CA GLY A 536 -31.73 6.88 22.38
C GLY A 536 -32.48 7.53 23.55
N ARG A 537 -31.81 7.86 24.65
CA ARG A 537 -32.40 8.53 25.83
C ARG A 537 -32.28 10.05 25.80
N LEU A 538 -31.48 10.60 24.89
CA LEU A 538 -31.28 12.05 24.77
C LEU A 538 -32.56 12.77 24.34
N THR A 539 -32.89 13.84 25.05
CA THR A 539 -33.89 14.82 24.63
C THR A 539 -33.20 16.14 24.30
N PRO A 540 -33.82 17.05 23.53
CA PRO A 540 -33.23 18.35 23.24
C PRO A 540 -32.86 19.13 24.51
N GLN A 541 -33.68 19.07 25.58
CA GLN A 541 -33.36 19.72 26.84
C GLN A 541 -32.20 19.04 27.58
N LEU A 542 -32.15 17.70 27.58
CA LEU A 542 -31.08 16.93 28.22
C LEU A 542 -29.74 17.14 27.52
N SER A 543 -29.73 17.12 26.19
CA SER A 543 -28.53 17.39 25.38
C SER A 543 -27.96 18.78 25.68
N ARG A 544 -28.82 19.82 25.72
CA ARG A 544 -28.39 21.19 26.09
C ARG A 544 -27.84 21.28 27.52
N ALA A 545 -28.47 20.58 28.48
CA ALA A 545 -28.01 20.57 29.87
C ALA A 545 -26.64 19.90 30.01
N LEU A 546 -26.43 18.78 29.33
CA LEU A 546 -25.16 18.05 29.28
C LEU A 546 -24.07 18.89 28.58
N HIS A 547 -24.38 19.54 27.45
CA HIS A 547 -23.45 20.46 26.78
C HIS A 547 -23.04 21.62 27.69
N ARG A 548 -24.01 22.28 28.37
CA ARG A 548 -23.71 23.36 29.32
C ARG A 548 -22.86 22.90 30.50
N HIS A 549 -23.05 21.66 30.95
CA HIS A 549 -22.19 21.09 31.99
C HIS A 549 -20.77 20.83 31.46
N ALA A 550 -20.63 20.27 30.26
CA ALA A 550 -19.34 20.06 29.62
C ALA A 550 -18.57 21.37 29.40
N THR A 551 -19.23 22.45 28.94
CA THR A 551 -18.61 23.77 28.80
C THR A 551 -18.11 24.31 30.14
N ARG A 552 -18.88 24.18 31.22
CA ARG A 552 -18.45 24.58 32.57
C ARG A 552 -17.26 23.77 33.04
N PHE A 553 -17.28 22.45 32.82
CA PHE A 553 -16.15 21.59 33.14
C PHE A 553 -14.87 22.00 32.40
N LEU A 554 -14.96 22.25 31.08
CA LEU A 554 -13.82 22.76 30.31
C LEU A 554 -13.30 24.11 30.84
N ALA A 555 -14.20 25.02 31.21
CA ALA A 555 -13.83 26.31 31.80
C ALA A 555 -13.11 26.14 33.15
N THR A 556 -13.51 25.20 34.00
CA THR A 556 -12.78 24.88 35.26
C THR A 556 -11.39 24.31 35.02
N GLN A 557 -11.14 23.73 33.85
CA GLN A 557 -9.84 23.23 33.42
C GLN A 557 -9.04 24.29 32.61
N GLY A 558 -9.49 25.54 32.58
CA GLY A 558 -8.81 26.65 31.88
C GLY A 558 -9.07 26.74 30.38
N ILE A 559 -10.13 26.09 29.86
CA ILE A 559 -10.48 26.09 28.43
C ILE A 559 -11.82 26.81 28.25
N GLN A 560 -11.77 28.04 27.72
CA GLN A 560 -12.97 28.89 27.54
C GLN A 560 -13.35 29.11 26.07
N ASP A 561 -12.37 29.07 25.15
CA ASP A 561 -12.56 29.44 23.74
C ASP A 561 -12.84 28.25 22.80
N GLU A 562 -12.87 27.02 23.33
CA GLU A 562 -13.11 25.83 22.52
C GLU A 562 -14.57 25.33 22.61
N PRO A 563 -15.19 24.91 21.48
CA PRO A 563 -16.50 24.27 21.50
C PRO A 563 -16.44 22.85 22.10
N VAL A 564 -17.53 22.36 22.72
CA VAL A 564 -17.57 21.02 23.33
C VAL A 564 -17.31 19.91 22.31
N VAL A 565 -17.96 20.01 21.15
CA VAL A 565 -17.81 19.11 20.01
C VAL A 565 -17.64 19.98 18.77
N TRP A 566 -16.79 19.55 17.85
CA TRP A 566 -16.61 20.16 16.54
C TRP A 566 -16.28 19.06 15.55
N GLU A 567 -16.73 19.20 14.30
CA GLU A 567 -16.29 18.39 13.17
C GLU A 567 -16.05 19.28 11.95
N PRO A 568 -15.11 18.94 11.05
CA PRO A 568 -14.82 19.73 9.86
C PRO A 568 -16.04 19.81 8.93
N PRO A 569 -16.20 20.91 8.18
CA PRO A 569 -17.34 21.10 7.28
C PRO A 569 -17.29 20.10 6.12
N THR A 570 -18.45 19.57 5.72
CA THR A 570 -18.53 18.50 4.72
C THR A 570 -18.33 18.98 3.28
N ASN A 571 -18.31 20.29 3.05
CA ASN A 571 -18.02 20.88 1.73
C ASN A 571 -16.59 20.61 1.25
N ILE A 572 -15.66 20.29 2.15
CA ILE A 572 -14.27 19.90 1.83
C ILE A 572 -14.24 18.71 0.85
N VAL A 573 -15.23 17.82 0.92
CA VAL A 573 -15.34 16.61 0.09
C VAL A 573 -16.53 16.66 -0.87
N ALA A 574 -17.07 17.86 -1.12
CA ALA A 574 -18.18 18.03 -2.05
C ALA A 574 -17.76 17.56 -3.46
N GLY A 575 -18.56 16.66 -4.05
CA GLY A 575 -18.30 16.09 -5.38
C GLY A 575 -17.58 14.74 -5.38
N LEU A 576 -17.10 14.25 -4.24
CA LEU A 576 -16.52 12.91 -4.14
C LEU A 576 -17.61 11.83 -3.93
N SER A 577 -17.52 10.73 -4.67
CA SER A 577 -18.43 9.58 -4.52
C SER A 577 -17.95 8.67 -3.37
N LEU A 578 -18.33 9.00 -2.14
CA LEU A 578 -17.98 8.24 -0.93
C LEU A 578 -18.95 7.05 -0.68
N PRO A 579 -18.50 5.95 -0.04
CA PRO A 579 -19.31 4.73 0.13
C PRO A 579 -20.31 4.80 1.30
N GLY A 580 -20.14 5.78 2.19
CA GLY A 580 -20.87 5.88 3.44
C GLY A 580 -22.28 6.45 3.30
N VAL A 581 -23.05 6.32 4.37
CA VAL A 581 -24.43 6.79 4.45
C VAL A 581 -24.47 8.14 5.17
N GLU A 582 -25.27 9.07 4.67
CA GLU A 582 -25.41 10.41 5.24
C GLU A 582 -26.63 10.52 6.16
N LEU A 583 -26.70 11.61 6.94
CA LEU A 583 -27.87 11.91 7.75
C LEU A 583 -29.14 12.11 6.92
N GLY A 584 -29.00 12.55 5.66
CA GLY A 584 -30.11 12.77 4.74
C GLY A 584 -30.85 11.49 4.34
N ASP A 585 -30.21 10.32 4.50
CA ASP A 585 -30.79 9.02 4.15
C ASP A 585 -31.80 8.50 5.21
N ILE A 586 -31.92 9.19 6.35
CA ILE A 586 -32.84 8.83 7.43
C ILE A 586 -33.95 9.89 7.55
N GLU A 587 -35.20 9.43 7.49
CA GLU A 587 -36.34 10.24 7.91
C GLU A 587 -36.36 10.41 9.44
N ILE A 588 -35.90 11.57 9.91
CA ILE A 588 -35.75 11.88 11.35
C ILE A 588 -37.07 11.74 12.11
N ALA A 589 -38.21 12.09 11.49
CA ALA A 589 -39.53 11.96 12.10
C ALA A 589 -39.88 10.49 12.40
N GLU A 590 -39.60 9.58 11.46
CA GLU A 590 -39.82 8.15 11.64
C GLU A 590 -38.88 7.57 12.70
N LEU A 591 -37.60 7.97 12.69
CA LEU A 591 -36.64 7.59 13.73
C LEU A 591 -37.14 8.01 15.13
N HIS A 592 -37.64 9.24 15.27
CA HIS A 592 -38.18 9.73 16.54
C HIS A 592 -39.42 8.93 16.97
N ARG A 593 -40.30 8.56 16.04
CA ARG A 593 -41.47 7.71 16.31
C ARG A 593 -41.06 6.34 16.85
N LEU A 594 -40.13 5.66 16.18
CA LEU A 594 -39.66 4.31 16.57
C LEU A 594 -39.02 4.31 17.97
N ILE A 595 -38.23 5.34 18.29
CA ILE A 595 -37.52 5.45 19.57
C ILE A 595 -38.45 5.91 20.71
N ARG A 596 -39.33 6.89 20.48
CA ARG A 596 -40.15 7.50 21.55
C ARG A 596 -41.54 6.87 21.71
N VAL A 597 -42.23 6.60 20.60
CA VAL A 597 -43.60 6.07 20.60
C VAL A 597 -43.57 4.55 20.72
N ASP A 598 -42.84 3.89 19.82
CA ASP A 598 -42.79 2.43 19.74
C ASP A 598 -41.79 1.82 20.76
N ARG A 599 -41.01 2.67 21.43
CA ARG A 599 -40.02 2.33 22.48
C ARG A 599 -39.05 1.23 22.04
N ARG A 600 -38.66 1.24 20.77
CA ARG A 600 -37.67 0.31 20.22
C ARG A 600 -36.27 0.70 20.68
N THR A 601 -35.39 -0.30 20.81
CA THR A 601 -33.95 -0.08 21.02
C THR A 601 -33.30 0.42 19.74
N ILE A 602 -32.12 1.02 19.83
CA ILE A 602 -31.34 1.43 18.66
C ILE A 602 -31.05 0.21 17.77
N ALA A 603 -30.71 -0.93 18.37
CA ALA A 603 -30.50 -2.18 17.63
C ALA A 603 -31.74 -2.64 16.84
N ALA A 604 -32.93 -2.60 17.45
CA ALA A 604 -34.17 -2.99 16.77
C ALA A 604 -34.59 -1.98 15.69
N THR A 605 -34.32 -0.70 15.92
CA THR A 605 -34.58 0.39 14.96
C THR A 605 -33.66 0.27 13.75
N SER A 606 -32.38 -0.06 13.97
CA SER A 606 -31.40 -0.36 12.91
C SER A 606 -31.87 -1.49 12.00
N GLN A 607 -32.35 -2.60 12.57
CA GLN A 607 -32.88 -3.72 11.79
C GLN A 607 -34.13 -3.35 10.97
N GLN A 608 -34.98 -2.48 11.51
CA GLN A 608 -36.22 -2.07 10.83
C GLN A 608 -35.98 -1.07 9.70
N LEU A 609 -35.09 -0.10 9.90
CA LEU A 609 -34.76 0.92 8.91
C LEU A 609 -33.71 0.46 7.90
N GLY A 610 -33.08 -0.71 8.13
CA GLY A 610 -32.04 -1.24 7.24
C GLY A 610 -30.72 -0.46 7.26
N VAL A 611 -30.52 0.43 8.25
CA VAL A 611 -29.33 1.28 8.39
C VAL A 611 -28.46 0.85 9.57
N SER A 612 -27.17 1.22 9.55
CA SER A 612 -26.25 0.92 10.65
C SER A 612 -26.69 1.56 11.97
N GLY A 613 -26.51 0.82 13.07
CA GLY A 613 -26.77 1.34 14.42
C GLY A 613 -25.91 2.56 14.78
N ASP A 614 -24.71 2.70 14.21
CA ASP A 614 -23.85 3.87 14.43
C ASP A 614 -24.40 5.13 13.76
N LEU A 615 -25.07 4.99 12.60
CA LEU A 615 -25.75 6.10 11.94
C LEU A 615 -26.97 6.56 12.74
N ILE A 616 -27.77 5.63 13.28
CA ILE A 616 -28.89 5.97 14.17
C ILE A 616 -28.40 6.71 15.42
N ARG A 617 -27.29 6.25 16.03
CA ARG A 617 -26.69 6.95 17.19
C ARG A 617 -26.30 8.37 16.81
N TYR A 618 -25.56 8.55 15.72
CA TYR A 618 -25.14 9.85 15.23
C TYR A 618 -26.35 10.76 14.92
N ALA A 619 -27.40 10.23 14.29
CA ALA A 619 -28.64 10.98 14.04
C ALA A 619 -29.35 11.43 15.32
N LEU A 620 -29.37 10.58 16.36
CA LEU A 620 -29.95 10.93 17.66
C LEU A 620 -29.09 11.90 18.49
N GLU A 621 -27.77 11.91 18.27
CA GLU A 621 -26.86 12.89 18.87
C GLU A 621 -27.06 14.28 18.25
N GLN A 622 -27.20 14.36 16.93
CA GLN A 622 -27.44 15.61 16.19
C GLN A 622 -28.89 16.11 16.32
N HIS A 623 -29.85 15.20 16.27
CA HIS A 623 -31.29 15.49 16.37
C HIS A 623 -31.96 14.65 17.47
N PRO A 624 -31.78 15.00 18.76
CA PRO A 624 -32.35 14.25 19.88
C PRO A 624 -33.89 14.18 19.83
N ALA A 625 -34.44 12.98 20.03
CA ALA A 625 -35.87 12.76 19.95
C ALA A 625 -36.63 13.45 21.11
N PRO A 626 -37.61 14.34 20.84
CA PRO A 626 -38.36 15.05 21.87
C PRO A 626 -39.02 14.13 22.90
N ALA A 627 -39.12 14.60 24.15
CA ALA A 627 -39.85 13.86 25.19
C ALA A 627 -41.36 13.84 24.86
N LEU A 628 -42.01 12.69 25.05
CA LEU A 628 -43.47 12.63 24.96
C LEU A 628 -44.09 13.43 26.11
N PRO A 629 -45.16 14.20 25.87
CA PRO A 629 -45.86 14.91 26.92
C PRO A 629 -46.37 13.92 27.98
N PRO A 630 -46.30 14.27 29.28
CA PRO A 630 -46.82 13.41 30.32
C PRO A 630 -48.32 13.19 30.09
N ARG A 631 -48.74 11.92 30.00
CA ARG A 631 -50.17 11.59 29.98
C ARG A 631 -50.83 12.16 31.25
N PRO A 632 -52.08 12.66 31.18
CA PRO A 632 -52.82 13.10 32.36
C PRO A 632 -52.79 11.99 33.42
N ARG A 633 -52.26 12.29 34.60
CA ARG A 633 -52.16 11.32 35.69
C ARG A 633 -53.57 11.10 36.25
N ALA A 634 -54.23 10.01 35.87
CA ALA A 634 -55.32 9.47 36.67
C ALA A 634 -54.74 9.00 38.03
N PRO A 635 -55.43 9.23 39.16
CA PRO A 635 -54.93 8.87 40.48
C PRO A 635 -54.69 7.36 40.57
N ARG A 636 -53.48 6.96 40.94
CA ARG A 636 -53.15 5.55 41.20
C ARG A 636 -53.62 5.17 42.60
N ILE A 637 -54.78 4.53 42.68
CA ILE A 637 -55.19 3.75 43.86
C ILE A 637 -54.88 2.27 43.58
N GLY A 638 -54.01 1.67 44.41
CA GLY A 638 -53.88 0.21 44.53
C GLY A 638 -52.47 -0.36 44.25
N ALA A 639 -52.01 -1.21 45.16
CA ALA A 639 -50.83 -2.06 45.00
C ALA A 639 -50.94 -2.94 43.73
N ARG A 640 -49.79 -3.38 43.19
CA ARG A 640 -49.68 -4.23 41.98
C ARG A 640 -50.58 -5.47 42.10
N ARG A 641 -51.78 -5.44 41.51
CA ARG A 641 -52.61 -6.63 41.32
C ARG A 641 -51.90 -7.55 40.30
N PRO A 642 -51.77 -8.86 40.55
CA PRO A 642 -51.39 -9.80 39.51
C PRO A 642 -52.42 -9.72 38.36
N GLY A 643 -51.96 -9.72 37.11
CA GLY A 643 -52.81 -9.44 35.95
C GLY A 643 -54.00 -10.41 35.83
N ARG A 644 -55.11 -9.95 35.23
CA ARG A 644 -56.39 -10.70 35.07
C ARG A 644 -56.21 -12.16 34.62
N VAL A 645 -55.27 -12.40 33.70
CA VAL A 645 -54.97 -13.72 33.14
C VAL A 645 -54.39 -14.68 34.18
N TYR A 646 -53.62 -14.20 35.15
CA TYR A 646 -53.09 -15.02 36.23
C TYR A 646 -54.20 -15.39 37.23
N GLN A 647 -55.11 -14.46 37.55
CA GLN A 647 -56.25 -14.73 38.42
C GLN A 647 -57.22 -15.75 37.80
N GLN A 648 -57.54 -15.59 36.50
CA GLN A 648 -58.35 -16.56 35.76
C GLN A 648 -57.69 -17.95 35.69
N ALA A 649 -56.36 -18.00 35.54
CA ALA A 649 -55.64 -19.27 35.55
C ALA A 649 -55.62 -19.93 36.94
N ALA A 650 -55.54 -19.16 38.02
CA ALA A 650 -55.61 -19.67 39.40
C ALA A 650 -57.02 -20.20 39.76
N GLU A 651 -58.07 -19.57 39.25
CA GLU A 651 -59.47 -20.01 39.43
C GLU A 651 -59.78 -21.27 38.59
N ALA A 652 -59.34 -21.30 37.33
CA ALA A 652 -59.61 -22.42 36.43
C ALA A 652 -58.74 -23.66 36.71
N LEU A 653 -57.56 -23.49 37.29
CA LEU A 653 -56.63 -24.57 37.64
C LEU A 653 -56.21 -24.46 39.11
N PRO A 654 -57.10 -24.83 40.06
CA PRO A 654 -56.72 -24.96 41.46
C PRO A 654 -55.60 -25.99 41.62
N ARG A 655 -54.83 -25.88 42.71
CA ARG A 655 -53.65 -26.73 42.97
C ARG A 655 -53.91 -28.22 42.75
N GLU A 656 -55.03 -28.74 43.25
CA GLU A 656 -55.40 -30.15 43.14
C GLU A 656 -55.59 -30.60 41.68
N ARG A 657 -56.26 -29.77 40.87
CA ARG A 657 -56.48 -30.05 39.46
C ARG A 657 -55.18 -29.99 38.66
N LEU A 658 -54.32 -29.04 38.97
CA LEU A 658 -53.01 -28.91 38.32
C LEU A 658 -52.06 -30.05 38.70
N VAL A 659 -52.11 -30.53 39.95
CA VAL A 659 -51.38 -31.73 40.40
C VAL A 659 -51.94 -33.00 39.75
N ALA A 660 -53.27 -33.13 39.61
CA ALA A 660 -53.87 -34.26 38.91
C ALA A 660 -53.40 -34.32 37.45
N LEU A 661 -53.50 -33.21 36.72
CA LEU A 661 -53.08 -33.13 35.31
C LEU A 661 -51.57 -33.36 35.13
N TYR A 662 -50.74 -32.78 36.01
CA TYR A 662 -49.28 -32.80 35.85
C TYR A 662 -48.59 -34.02 36.46
N SER A 663 -49.04 -34.51 37.62
CA SER A 663 -48.37 -35.57 38.37
C SER A 663 -49.09 -36.93 38.26
N GLN A 664 -50.43 -36.94 38.26
CA GLN A 664 -51.21 -38.19 38.22
C GLN A 664 -51.47 -38.64 36.78
N GLU A 665 -51.93 -37.74 35.92
CA GLU A 665 -52.19 -37.97 34.49
C GLU A 665 -50.92 -37.86 33.62
N GLN A 666 -49.77 -37.55 34.24
CA GLN A 666 -48.44 -37.46 33.62
C GLN A 666 -48.32 -36.47 32.44
N ARG A 667 -49.28 -35.55 32.21
CA ARG A 667 -49.26 -34.61 31.08
C ARG A 667 -48.14 -33.57 31.18
N SER A 668 -47.61 -33.13 30.04
CA SER A 668 -46.59 -32.08 30.00
C SER A 668 -47.20 -30.69 30.16
N LEU A 669 -46.40 -29.72 30.58
CA LEU A 669 -46.83 -28.31 30.63
C LEU A 669 -47.28 -27.75 29.27
N ALA A 670 -46.83 -28.35 28.16
CA ALA A 670 -47.29 -27.96 26.82
C ALA A 670 -48.70 -28.51 26.53
N ASP A 671 -48.99 -29.73 26.96
CA ASP A 671 -50.32 -30.33 26.77
C ASP A 671 -51.36 -29.68 27.68
N ILE A 672 -50.97 -29.33 28.91
CA ILE A 672 -51.83 -28.56 29.83
C ILE A 672 -52.10 -27.16 29.28
N ALA A 673 -51.11 -26.51 28.66
CA ALA A 673 -51.29 -25.23 27.98
C ALA A 673 -52.25 -25.34 26.78
N ALA A 674 -52.15 -26.42 26.00
CA ALA A 674 -53.06 -26.68 24.87
C ALA A 674 -54.50 -27.00 25.32
N LEU A 675 -54.66 -27.73 26.43
CA LEU A 675 -55.97 -28.08 27.00
C LEU A 675 -56.69 -26.90 27.65
N THR A 676 -55.96 -25.96 28.24
CA THR A 676 -56.53 -24.90 29.09
C THR A 676 -56.44 -23.51 28.47
N GLY A 677 -55.68 -23.36 27.37
CA GLY A 677 -55.46 -22.10 26.69
C GLY A 677 -54.50 -21.14 27.43
N PHE A 678 -54.02 -21.48 28.62
CA PHE A 678 -53.11 -20.63 29.38
C PHE A 678 -51.65 -20.80 28.94
N SER A 679 -50.92 -19.69 28.89
CA SER A 679 -49.50 -19.72 28.47
C SER A 679 -48.65 -20.56 29.42
N LYS A 680 -47.64 -21.24 28.86
CA LYS A 680 -46.67 -22.04 29.63
C LYS A 680 -45.99 -21.23 30.73
N ARG A 681 -45.78 -19.92 30.53
CA ARG A 681 -45.19 -19.01 31.52
C ARG A 681 -46.13 -18.74 32.71
N THR A 682 -47.43 -18.60 32.46
CA THR A 682 -48.46 -18.46 33.50
C THR A 682 -48.59 -19.76 34.31
N LEU A 683 -48.61 -20.91 33.64
CA LEU A 683 -48.65 -22.22 34.27
C LEU A 683 -47.39 -22.51 35.09
N SER A 684 -46.18 -22.23 34.57
CA SER A 684 -44.94 -22.38 35.34
C SER A 684 -44.90 -21.50 36.59
N ARG A 685 -45.48 -20.30 36.52
CA ARG A 685 -45.61 -19.42 37.69
C ARG A 685 -46.60 -19.99 38.71
N LEU A 686 -47.75 -20.50 38.27
CA LEU A 686 -48.70 -21.23 39.13
C LEU A 686 -48.07 -22.48 39.76
N MET A 687 -47.27 -23.25 39.03
CA MET A 687 -46.56 -24.41 39.57
C MET A 687 -45.58 -24.01 40.68
N HIS A 688 -44.89 -22.88 40.51
CA HIS A 688 -43.99 -22.34 41.52
C HIS A 688 -44.76 -21.84 42.76
N ASP A 689 -45.83 -21.08 42.55
CA ASP A 689 -46.65 -20.52 43.62
C ASP A 689 -47.43 -21.60 44.40
N TYR A 690 -47.79 -22.72 43.76
CA TYR A 690 -48.37 -23.91 44.39
C TYR A 690 -47.36 -24.95 44.87
N THR A 691 -46.05 -24.62 44.77
CA THR A 691 -44.93 -25.47 45.20
C THR A 691 -44.96 -26.90 44.63
N ILE A 692 -45.30 -27.03 43.35
CA ILE A 692 -45.30 -28.32 42.64
C ILE A 692 -43.95 -28.50 41.91
N PRO A 693 -43.17 -29.56 42.19
CA PRO A 693 -41.84 -29.75 41.60
C PRO A 693 -41.93 -30.12 40.11
N LEU A 694 -41.13 -29.46 39.28
CA LEU A 694 -41.07 -29.73 37.84
C LEU A 694 -40.21 -30.97 37.55
N ARG A 695 -40.69 -31.86 36.68
CA ARG A 695 -39.93 -33.02 36.19
C ARG A 695 -38.71 -32.57 35.37
N PRO A 696 -37.51 -33.16 35.57
CA PRO A 696 -36.33 -32.86 34.78
C PRO A 696 -36.52 -33.32 33.31
N SER A 697 -36.13 -32.48 32.35
CA SER A 697 -36.26 -32.77 30.92
C SER A 697 -35.17 -33.73 30.42
N GLY A 698 -35.58 -34.92 29.96
CA GLY A 698 -34.78 -35.79 29.08
C GLY A 698 -35.01 -35.47 27.59
N PRO A 699 -34.10 -35.88 26.68
CA PRO A 699 -34.23 -35.67 25.25
C PRO A 699 -35.37 -36.53 24.66
N ARG A 700 -36.24 -35.93 23.83
CA ARG A 700 -37.28 -36.66 23.07
C ARG A 700 -36.67 -37.44 21.90
N PRO A 701 -37.16 -38.64 21.56
CA PRO A 701 -36.80 -39.34 20.32
C PRO A 701 -37.37 -38.60 19.10
N THR A 702 -36.64 -38.61 17.99
CA THR A 702 -37.11 -38.10 16.68
C THR A 702 -37.56 -39.30 15.85
N GLU A 703 -38.68 -39.21 15.14
CA GLU A 703 -39.17 -40.28 14.27
C GLU A 703 -38.14 -40.61 13.15
N PRO A 704 -37.98 -41.90 12.78
CA PRO A 704 -37.06 -42.31 11.73
C PRO A 704 -37.57 -41.87 10.34
N VAL A 705 -36.71 -41.16 9.59
CA VAL A 705 -36.96 -40.79 8.19
C VAL A 705 -36.72 -42.00 7.29
N ASP A 706 -37.51 -42.13 6.22
CA ASP A 706 -37.38 -43.20 5.22
C ASP A 706 -35.94 -43.25 4.63
N PRO A 707 -35.22 -44.39 4.77
CA PRO A 707 -33.85 -44.56 4.29
C PRO A 707 -33.67 -44.34 2.78
N ASP A 708 -34.61 -44.78 1.94
CA ASP A 708 -34.46 -44.74 0.48
C ASP A 708 -34.72 -43.33 -0.06
N TRP A 709 -35.66 -42.62 0.55
CA TRP A 709 -35.90 -41.20 0.29
C TRP A 709 -34.69 -40.35 0.72
N LEU A 710 -34.15 -40.61 1.91
CA LEU A 710 -32.99 -39.86 2.43
C LEU A 710 -31.73 -40.10 1.58
N TYR A 711 -31.51 -41.34 1.11
CA TYR A 711 -30.42 -41.64 0.17
C TYR A 711 -30.59 -40.88 -1.15
N THR A 712 -31.79 -40.88 -1.71
CA THR A 712 -32.08 -40.22 -2.99
C THR A 712 -31.89 -38.70 -2.90
N GLU A 713 -32.44 -38.06 -1.86
CA GLU A 713 -32.37 -36.61 -1.72
C GLU A 713 -30.96 -36.11 -1.31
N TYR A 714 -30.24 -36.88 -0.47
CA TYR A 714 -28.92 -36.50 0.06
C TYR A 714 -27.75 -36.90 -0.85
N ILE A 715 -27.75 -38.12 -1.42
CA ILE A 715 -26.66 -38.65 -2.25
C ILE A 715 -26.91 -38.37 -3.74
N VAL A 716 -28.11 -38.68 -4.26
CA VAL A 716 -28.41 -38.58 -5.71
C VAL A 716 -28.72 -37.14 -6.12
N ARG A 717 -29.59 -36.43 -5.37
CA ARG A 717 -29.99 -35.04 -5.66
C ARG A 717 -29.13 -33.95 -4.98
N GLN A 718 -28.14 -34.36 -4.18
CA GLN A 718 -27.12 -33.49 -3.58
C GLN A 718 -27.63 -32.35 -2.67
N ARG A 719 -28.79 -32.50 -2.02
CA ARG A 719 -29.38 -31.45 -1.17
C ARG A 719 -28.72 -31.40 0.21
N SER A 720 -28.59 -30.20 0.80
CA SER A 720 -27.88 -30.01 2.08
C SER A 720 -28.69 -30.53 3.28
N CYS A 721 -28.03 -31.00 4.34
CA CYS A 721 -28.70 -31.39 5.59
C CYS A 721 -29.54 -30.25 6.20
N ALA A 722 -29.21 -28.99 5.92
CA ALA A 722 -29.95 -27.82 6.39
C ALA A 722 -31.26 -27.60 5.62
N ASP A 723 -31.28 -27.90 4.32
CA ASP A 723 -32.48 -27.80 3.49
C ASP A 723 -33.41 -28.98 3.72
N LEU A 724 -32.87 -30.19 3.84
CA LEU A 724 -33.62 -31.39 4.22
C LEU A 724 -34.25 -31.24 5.61
N ALA A 725 -33.52 -30.66 6.57
CA ALA A 725 -34.03 -30.35 7.90
C ALA A 725 -35.19 -29.34 7.89
N ARG A 726 -35.15 -28.36 6.97
CA ARG A 726 -36.21 -27.35 6.83
C ARG A 726 -37.49 -27.95 6.25
N GLU A 727 -37.35 -28.87 5.29
CA GLU A 727 -38.48 -29.56 4.65
C GLU A 727 -39.11 -30.61 5.56
N LEU A 728 -38.30 -31.40 6.26
CA LEU A 728 -38.76 -32.40 7.22
C LEU A 728 -39.15 -31.82 8.58
N GLN A 729 -38.99 -30.50 8.77
CA GLN A 729 -39.19 -29.79 10.04
C GLN A 729 -38.47 -30.41 11.26
N ILE A 730 -37.30 -31.03 11.04
CA ILE A 730 -36.44 -31.57 12.09
C ILE A 730 -35.14 -30.77 12.19
N ARG A 731 -34.36 -30.98 13.26
CA ARG A 731 -33.09 -30.26 13.42
C ARG A 731 -32.05 -30.81 12.44
N CYS A 732 -31.23 -29.94 11.87
CA CYS A 732 -30.11 -30.32 10.98
C CYS A 732 -29.18 -31.40 11.58
N GLY A 733 -28.96 -31.38 12.90
CA GLY A 733 -28.18 -32.41 13.59
C GLY A 733 -28.85 -33.78 13.68
N ALA A 734 -30.19 -33.85 13.60
CA ALA A 734 -30.94 -35.10 13.60
C ALA A 734 -30.86 -35.80 12.23
N VAL A 735 -30.95 -35.03 11.13
CA VAL A 735 -30.74 -35.53 9.76
C VAL A 735 -29.32 -36.09 9.59
N ALA A 736 -28.31 -35.36 10.08
CA ALA A 736 -26.91 -35.79 10.03
C ALA A 736 -26.64 -37.07 10.86
N ALA A 737 -27.30 -37.22 12.02
CA ALA A 737 -27.20 -38.41 12.84
C ALA A 737 -27.87 -39.65 12.20
N GLN A 738 -29.03 -39.47 11.56
CA GLN A 738 -29.71 -40.55 10.83
C GLN A 738 -28.93 -40.98 9.58
N ALA A 739 -28.39 -40.04 8.80
CA ALA A 739 -27.52 -40.35 7.65
C ALA A 739 -26.26 -41.13 8.07
N ALA A 740 -25.66 -40.79 9.21
CA ALA A 740 -24.50 -41.50 9.76
C ALA A 740 -24.85 -42.93 10.24
N THR A 741 -26.05 -43.14 10.76
CA THR A 741 -26.53 -44.46 11.23
C THR A 741 -26.83 -45.40 10.06
N LEU A 742 -27.22 -44.85 8.92
CA LEU A 742 -27.46 -45.58 7.66
C LEU A 742 -26.17 -45.77 6.81
N GLY A 743 -25.00 -45.41 7.33
CA GLY A 743 -23.72 -45.60 6.65
C GLY A 743 -23.51 -44.70 5.42
N MET A 744 -24.29 -43.62 5.27
CA MET A 744 -24.17 -42.71 4.14
C MET A 744 -22.97 -41.76 4.32
N PRO A 745 -22.10 -41.57 3.30
CA PRO A 745 -20.93 -40.72 3.42
C PRO A 745 -21.35 -39.25 3.60
N VAL A 746 -21.04 -38.69 4.77
CA VAL A 746 -21.31 -37.28 5.07
C VAL A 746 -20.36 -36.42 4.24
N ARG A 747 -20.89 -35.59 3.35
CA ARG A 747 -20.09 -34.73 2.48
C ARG A 747 -19.40 -33.65 3.32
N THR A 748 -18.11 -33.83 3.59
CA THR A 748 -17.23 -32.83 4.20
C THR A 748 -16.27 -32.25 3.16
N VAL A 749 -16.02 -30.96 3.30
CA VAL A 749 -14.98 -30.20 2.59
C VAL A 749 -13.60 -30.84 2.88
N ALA A 750 -12.71 -30.80 1.88
CA ALA A 750 -11.45 -31.53 1.72
C ALA A 750 -10.70 -31.89 3.03
N ARG A 751 -10.22 -33.14 3.09
CA ARG A 751 -9.46 -33.71 4.20
C ARG A 751 -7.98 -33.67 3.87
N HIS A 752 -7.17 -33.08 4.74
CA HIS A 752 -5.71 -33.22 4.64
C HIS A 752 -5.24 -34.43 5.44
N THR A 753 -4.46 -35.30 4.81
CA THR A 753 -3.79 -36.43 5.47
C THR A 753 -2.45 -36.00 6.06
N ASP A 754 -1.95 -36.73 7.06
CA ASP A 754 -0.65 -36.42 7.71
C ASP A 754 0.52 -36.51 6.71
N ALA A 755 0.44 -37.42 5.73
CA ALA A 755 1.42 -37.54 4.66
C ALA A 755 1.45 -36.30 3.74
N GLU A 756 0.28 -35.81 3.28
CA GLU A 756 0.17 -34.63 2.42
C GLU A 756 0.68 -33.35 3.10
N LEU A 757 0.42 -33.19 4.40
CA LEU A 757 0.85 -32.00 5.15
C LEU A 757 2.35 -32.00 5.45
N ARG A 758 2.99 -33.18 5.52
CA ARG A 758 4.45 -33.31 5.71
C ARG A 758 5.24 -33.08 4.42
N ASP A 759 4.65 -33.42 3.27
CA ASP A 759 5.26 -33.20 1.96
C ASP A 759 5.24 -31.71 1.53
N ASN A 760 4.42 -30.87 2.17
CA ASN A 760 4.39 -29.43 1.90
C ASN A 760 5.42 -28.67 2.75
N PRO A 761 6.54 -28.18 2.17
CA PRO A 761 7.61 -27.51 2.93
C PRO A 761 7.17 -26.16 3.53
N LYS A 762 6.01 -25.64 3.13
CA LYS A 762 5.46 -24.38 3.66
C LYS A 762 4.75 -24.56 5.01
N ILE A 763 4.38 -25.79 5.38
CA ILE A 763 3.60 -26.07 6.60
C ILE A 763 4.56 -26.32 7.77
N PRO A 764 4.56 -25.46 8.82
CA PRO A 764 5.37 -25.71 9.99
C PRO A 764 4.99 -27.01 10.68
N ALA A 765 5.97 -27.87 10.98
CA ALA A 765 5.76 -29.17 11.59
C ALA A 765 4.94 -29.12 12.90
N ILE A 766 5.06 -28.01 13.64
CA ILE A 766 4.31 -27.77 14.88
C ILE A 766 2.79 -27.68 14.66
N LEU A 767 2.30 -27.35 13.45
CA LEU A 767 0.86 -27.22 13.17
C LEU A 767 0.21 -28.50 12.63
N ILE A 768 1.01 -29.46 12.16
CA ILE A 768 0.54 -30.69 11.52
C ILE A 768 -0.50 -31.43 12.40
N PRO A 769 -0.29 -31.63 13.72
CA PRO A 769 -1.26 -32.33 14.56
C PRO A 769 -2.67 -31.72 14.56
N ALA A 770 -2.79 -30.39 14.38
CA ALA A 770 -4.06 -29.68 14.34
C ALA A 770 -4.65 -29.54 12.92
N LEU A 771 -3.80 -29.61 11.89
CA LEU A 771 -4.19 -29.53 10.47
C LEU A 771 -4.69 -30.86 9.91
N VAL A 772 -4.26 -32.00 10.49
CA VAL A 772 -4.73 -33.33 10.08
C VAL A 772 -6.25 -33.47 10.28
N GLY A 773 -6.96 -33.89 9.23
CA GLY A 773 -8.41 -34.07 9.25
C GLY A 773 -9.19 -32.85 8.73
N HIS A 774 -10.41 -32.65 9.23
CA HIS A 774 -11.30 -31.61 8.73
C HIS A 774 -11.22 -30.32 9.54
N GLY A 775 -11.20 -29.18 8.86
CA GLY A 775 -11.40 -27.86 9.47
C GLY A 775 -10.29 -27.43 10.43
N GLY A 776 -9.10 -28.02 10.30
CA GLY A 776 -7.96 -27.80 11.19
C GLY A 776 -7.44 -26.37 11.07
N TRP A 777 -7.37 -25.87 9.84
CA TRP A 777 -6.90 -24.52 9.55
C TRP A 777 -7.84 -23.46 10.13
N GLU A 778 -9.15 -23.61 9.95
CA GLU A 778 -10.14 -22.67 10.47
C GLU A 778 -10.19 -22.69 12.01
N ARG A 779 -9.88 -23.82 12.65
CA ARG A 779 -9.71 -23.87 14.11
C ARG A 779 -8.47 -23.10 14.55
N LEU A 780 -7.34 -23.26 13.85
CA LEU A 780 -6.10 -22.52 14.14
C LEU A 780 -6.25 -21.02 13.92
N GLN A 781 -6.92 -20.60 12.86
CA GLN A 781 -7.27 -19.20 12.62
C GLN A 781 -8.16 -18.64 13.73
N ARG A 782 -9.16 -19.41 14.18
CA ARG A 782 -10.00 -19.00 15.31
C ARG A 782 -9.22 -18.94 16.61
N PHE A 783 -8.27 -19.84 16.85
CA PHE A 783 -7.37 -19.76 17.99
C PHE A 783 -6.58 -18.45 17.98
N ALA A 784 -6.01 -18.06 16.84
CA ALA A 784 -5.32 -16.78 16.69
C ALA A 784 -6.19 -15.55 16.94
N VAL A 785 -7.51 -15.66 16.75
CA VAL A 785 -8.49 -14.62 17.12
C VAL A 785 -8.81 -14.68 18.61
N ILE A 786 -8.98 -15.86 19.19
CA ILE A 786 -9.36 -16.06 20.60
C ILE A 786 -8.28 -15.53 21.55
N THR A 787 -7.00 -15.66 21.20
CA THR A 787 -5.85 -15.16 22.00
C THR A 787 -5.86 -13.65 22.22
N GLN A 788 -6.66 -12.91 21.44
CA GLN A 788 -6.77 -11.44 21.50
C GLN A 788 -7.78 -10.95 22.55
N PHE A 789 -8.53 -11.86 23.17
CA PHE A 789 -9.56 -11.52 24.15
C PHE A 789 -9.17 -12.03 25.54
N THR A 790 -9.55 -11.29 26.58
CA THR A 790 -9.30 -11.66 27.98
C THR A 790 -10.28 -12.72 28.49
N THR A 791 -11.41 -12.93 27.79
CA THR A 791 -12.43 -13.93 28.10
C THR A 791 -12.91 -14.70 26.86
N LEU A 792 -13.27 -15.98 27.03
CA LEU A 792 -13.89 -16.78 25.97
C LEU A 792 -15.27 -16.26 25.56
N THR A 793 -15.94 -15.51 26.44
CA THR A 793 -17.25 -14.93 26.18
C THR A 793 -17.15 -13.83 25.12
N ASP A 794 -16.14 -12.97 25.22
CA ASP A 794 -15.93 -11.88 24.28
C ASP A 794 -15.39 -12.39 22.95
N ALA A 795 -14.47 -13.35 22.99
CA ALA A 795 -14.02 -14.07 21.80
C ALA A 795 -15.19 -14.75 21.06
N GLY A 796 -16.11 -15.38 21.80
CA GLY A 796 -17.31 -15.99 21.22
C GLY A 796 -18.23 -14.98 20.56
N LYS A 797 -18.56 -13.88 21.24
CA LYS A 797 -19.37 -12.79 20.66
C LYS A 797 -18.74 -12.22 19.39
N HIS A 798 -17.42 -12.00 19.39
CA HIS A 798 -16.69 -11.50 18.22
C HIS A 798 -16.73 -12.49 17.04
N LEU A 799 -16.59 -13.79 17.32
CA LEU A 799 -16.68 -14.85 16.31
C LEU A 799 -18.12 -15.17 15.87
N GLY A 800 -19.14 -14.48 16.40
CA GLY A 800 -20.55 -14.77 16.15
C GLY A 800 -20.99 -16.16 16.66
N ARG A 801 -20.30 -16.70 17.67
CA ARG A 801 -20.48 -18.06 18.19
C ARG A 801 -20.73 -18.08 19.69
N GLY A 802 -21.48 -19.08 20.16
CA GLY A 802 -21.70 -19.27 21.59
C GLY A 802 -20.40 -19.60 22.33
N VAL A 803 -20.29 -19.16 23.59
CA VAL A 803 -19.09 -19.39 24.45
C VAL A 803 -18.70 -20.87 24.52
N ALA A 804 -19.70 -21.76 24.57
CA ALA A 804 -19.50 -23.21 24.56
C ALA A 804 -18.81 -23.72 23.28
N VAL A 805 -19.12 -23.12 22.12
CA VAL A 805 -18.54 -23.50 20.82
C VAL A 805 -17.08 -23.01 20.73
N THR A 806 -16.82 -21.79 21.18
CA THR A 806 -15.46 -21.22 21.25
C THR A 806 -14.58 -22.00 22.22
N GLY A 807 -15.10 -22.34 23.40
CA GLY A 807 -14.41 -23.20 24.36
C GLY A 807 -14.14 -24.61 23.80
N HIS A 808 -15.10 -25.18 23.06
CA HIS A 808 -14.93 -26.48 22.42
C HIS A 808 -13.83 -26.49 21.34
N HIS A 809 -13.69 -25.40 20.56
CA HIS A 809 -12.61 -25.28 19.57
C HIS A 809 -11.22 -25.25 20.21
N ILE A 810 -11.05 -24.51 21.31
CA ILE A 810 -9.79 -24.48 22.06
C ILE A 810 -9.50 -25.85 22.67
N ALA A 811 -10.47 -26.45 23.36
CA ALA A 811 -10.30 -27.77 23.97
C ALA A 811 -9.95 -28.84 22.93
N ARG A 812 -10.47 -28.71 21.70
CA ARG A 812 -10.12 -29.59 20.59
C ARG A 812 -8.67 -29.40 20.13
N LEU A 813 -8.21 -28.17 19.95
CA LEU A 813 -6.82 -27.89 19.60
C LEU A 813 -5.85 -28.33 20.70
N GLU A 814 -6.17 -28.08 21.96
CA GLU A 814 -5.35 -28.53 23.09
C GLU A 814 -5.26 -30.07 23.16
N LYS A 815 -6.32 -30.77 22.74
CA LYS A 815 -6.32 -32.23 22.59
C LYS A 815 -5.49 -32.70 21.40
N ASP A 816 -5.60 -32.02 20.25
CA ASP A 816 -4.86 -32.35 19.03
C ASP A 816 -3.35 -32.11 19.23
N PHE A 817 -2.96 -31.06 19.97
CA PHE A 817 -1.56 -30.80 20.35
C PHE A 817 -1.07 -31.52 21.61
N ARG A 818 -1.98 -32.13 22.39
CA ARG A 818 -1.71 -32.70 23.73
C ARG A 818 -1.04 -31.73 24.71
N ALA A 819 -1.30 -30.44 24.55
CA ALA A 819 -0.71 -29.37 25.35
C ALA A 819 -1.71 -28.22 25.49
N ARG A 820 -1.63 -27.49 26.61
CA ARG A 820 -2.46 -26.30 26.80
C ARG A 820 -1.94 -25.14 25.96
N LEU A 821 -2.86 -24.46 25.29
CA LEU A 821 -2.59 -23.27 24.50
C LEU A 821 -2.93 -22.00 25.27
N LEU A 822 -3.90 -22.07 26.20
CA LEU A 822 -4.40 -20.91 26.94
C LEU A 822 -4.50 -21.16 28.44
N THR A 823 -4.21 -20.14 29.25
CA THR A 823 -4.47 -20.11 30.69
C THR A 823 -5.93 -19.72 30.97
N GLN A 824 -6.50 -20.20 32.08
CA GLN A 824 -7.86 -19.82 32.48
C GLN A 824 -7.84 -18.62 33.44
N LYS A 825 -8.52 -17.54 33.05
CA LYS A 825 -8.85 -16.34 33.86
C LYS A 825 -7.65 -15.62 34.50
N PRO A 826 -7.01 -14.66 33.82
CA PRO A 826 -7.33 -14.17 32.47
C PRO A 826 -6.85 -15.13 31.38
N LEU A 827 -7.51 -15.06 30.22
CA LEU A 827 -7.09 -15.80 29.03
C LEU A 827 -5.74 -15.23 28.55
N ARG A 828 -4.67 -16.03 28.61
CA ARG A 828 -3.33 -15.69 28.09
C ARG A 828 -2.74 -16.91 27.39
N CYS A 829 -1.93 -16.68 26.36
CA CYS A 829 -1.17 -17.75 25.73
C CYS A 829 -0.15 -18.34 26.70
N THR A 830 -0.11 -19.67 26.78
CA THR A 830 1.04 -20.39 27.31
C THR A 830 2.24 -20.21 26.38
N ASP A 831 3.46 -20.54 26.81
CA ASP A 831 4.63 -20.41 25.94
C ASP A 831 4.51 -21.31 24.69
N PHE A 832 4.02 -22.53 24.86
CA PHE A 832 3.66 -23.40 23.72
C PHE A 832 2.54 -22.79 22.84
N GLY A 833 1.56 -22.13 23.45
CA GLY A 833 0.51 -21.41 22.72
C GLY A 833 1.04 -20.23 21.89
N LYS A 834 2.12 -19.56 22.35
CA LYS A 834 2.80 -18.50 21.57
C LYS A 834 3.55 -19.07 20.38
N ASP A 835 4.21 -20.22 20.55
CA ASP A 835 4.93 -20.90 19.45
C ASP A 835 3.96 -21.39 18.36
N VAL A 836 2.83 -21.98 18.78
CA VAL A 836 1.75 -22.36 17.86
C VAL A 836 1.16 -21.13 17.18
N LEU A 837 0.93 -20.04 17.90
CA LEU A 837 0.42 -18.79 17.33
C LEU A 837 1.38 -18.20 16.27
N ALA A 838 2.68 -18.17 16.56
CA ALA A 838 3.70 -17.70 15.62
C ALA A 838 3.76 -18.56 14.35
N ALA A 839 3.63 -19.88 14.51
CA ALA A 839 3.58 -20.80 13.37
C ALA A 839 2.30 -20.62 12.52
N VAL A 840 1.14 -20.39 13.16
CA VAL A 840 -0.12 -20.08 12.46
C VAL A 840 0.01 -18.79 11.65
N HIS A 841 0.64 -17.76 12.21
CA HIS A 841 0.89 -16.50 11.50
C HIS A 841 1.79 -16.70 10.29
N ARG A 842 2.90 -17.44 10.44
CA ARG A 842 3.81 -17.76 9.33
C ARG A 842 3.12 -18.53 8.20
N LEU A 843 2.28 -19.51 8.54
CA LEU A 843 1.54 -20.28 7.53
C LEU A 843 0.46 -19.43 6.85
N ALA A 844 -0.17 -18.50 7.57
CA ALA A 844 -1.16 -17.59 7.00
C ALA A 844 -0.54 -16.57 6.03
N GLU A 845 0.66 -16.05 6.33
CA GLU A 845 1.43 -15.18 5.43
C GLU A 845 1.78 -15.85 4.09
N LEU A 846 1.88 -17.19 4.09
CA LEU A 846 2.14 -18.01 2.91
C LEU A 846 0.85 -18.45 2.16
N GLY A 847 -0.32 -18.02 2.61
CA GLY A 847 -1.62 -18.30 1.97
C GLY A 847 -2.43 -19.45 2.60
N GLY A 848 -1.96 -20.06 3.68
CA GLY A 848 -2.59 -21.24 4.31
C GLY A 848 -1.98 -22.58 3.86
N PRO A 849 -2.49 -23.71 4.40
CA PRO A 849 -2.04 -25.07 4.05
C PRO A 849 -2.39 -25.50 2.63
#